data_AF-T4VLG9-F1
#
_entry.id   AF-T4VLG9-F1
#
_cell.length_a   1.000
_cell.length_b   1.000
_cell.length_c   1.000
_cell.angle_alpha   90.00
_cell.angle_beta   90.00
_cell.angle_gamma   90.00
#
_symmetry.space_group_name_H-M   'P 1'
#
loop_
_entity.id
_entity.type
_entity.pdbx_description
1 polymer ?
#
loop_
_entity_poly.entity_id
_entity_poly.type
_entity_poly.pdbx_seq_one_letter_code
_entity_poly.pdbx_strand_id
1 'polypeptide(L)'
;MHGTHVAGIAASIANKASIIAVRVGRRQVDTFSKSTEFMRAIKFILDKSLELKMPVAINISYGSNEGSHKGLSLFERYIDDMSLFWKNNIVVAAGNNASKGSHKRIQLKNGESQEVEFVVGENEKILNLNIWPNYVDEFSVLLRNPSNRNSQELSQQNPNINNRLGTTTINGVFYEIPPYSLLRRVTIQMSSALQITPGIWTLVFRPKDIVEGNIDIYLPTSEGLSKDTRFLEPSEILTVTVPGTASQVITVGSFNSRTDVRSSFSGEGDFANGVYKPDVLAPGEDILSYLPGGSIGALTGTSMATPHVTGVCCLLMQWGIVEGNDPFLYSQKTKSMINRSAKRSDNRVYPNSSYGYGLLNLNNLDLQYLSRSLDKNGNYRLEDNISEAILVTHSPEFTREIANFPYPYSLINLSEVYTLMFFESLKREYIEAILRLESVYIIENVVPITPLGQITRGTENGVTAKEDIGVNFFKTNPNLTLLGAGTLIGIIDTGIDYLHKDFIYPDGTSKIRYLWDQSKDGKPPKGFFIGTEYTREDINKAINENDSSLSEDEVGHGTMISGICAGLGSIKKEYEGIAPEAELVVVKLAKVNGFYTSAMLETAISYVYEIAKNTQTPTIINVSMGSNLLAGYASNIKPKKTYFSNGISIVAAGNEGNTQTHISGHINRSGEIVDVEIEIVEDEKNLIMEIWMSRPDRINLIVISPSGEESKIVDLSNYDEVKGIFDLENTQYLIRYSYPTSYSGQEHTTVTLKNAKKGIWKLRLEGAYISSGLYNIYLPNRVFLNPGTKFKESNPAYTINYLAVRDDVITIGTYDSTNKSIWPASSRGPNITDTMKPDVVAPGVNIIAPYPKNTYATVTGSSAAGAHASGVVSLFYQYTIAEDFYRNKGFMQKVRTYMQGGATRLKSVEYPNTTSGYGILDFRGMFEQLK
;
A
#
# COMPACT_ATOMS: atom_id res chain seq x y z
N MET A 1 -4.22 -23.20 31.11
CA MET A 1 -4.66 -22.10 31.99
C MET A 1 -4.98 -20.87 31.16
N HIS A 2 -3.99 -20.16 30.60
CA HIS A 2 -4.18 -18.94 29.81
C HIS A 2 -5.27 -19.04 28.72
N GLY A 3 -5.16 -20.01 27.80
CA GLY A 3 -6.15 -20.18 26.73
C GLY A 3 -7.60 -20.46 27.21
N THR A 4 -7.77 -21.16 28.33
CA THR A 4 -9.11 -21.40 28.94
C THR A 4 -9.72 -20.10 29.42
N HIS A 5 -8.92 -19.26 30.07
CA HIS A 5 -9.35 -17.97 30.60
C HIS A 5 -9.72 -17.01 29.48
N VAL A 6 -8.88 -16.90 28.44
CA VAL A 6 -9.11 -16.07 27.25
C VAL A 6 -10.37 -16.50 26.50
N ALA A 7 -10.52 -17.80 26.19
CA ALA A 7 -11.70 -18.31 25.50
C ALA A 7 -12.98 -18.09 26.32
N GLY A 8 -12.90 -18.19 27.64
CA GLY A 8 -14.00 -17.91 28.56
C GLY A 8 -14.52 -16.48 28.49
N ILE A 9 -13.64 -15.50 28.33
CA ILE A 9 -14.02 -14.08 28.21
C ILE A 9 -14.77 -13.86 26.89
N ALA A 10 -14.25 -14.40 25.77
CA ALA A 10 -14.93 -14.25 24.48
C ALA A 10 -16.30 -14.94 24.50
N ALA A 11 -16.39 -16.12 25.12
CA ALA A 11 -17.62 -16.89 25.25
C ALA A 11 -18.62 -16.29 26.25
N SER A 12 -18.21 -15.42 27.18
CA SER A 12 -19.17 -14.72 28.04
C SER A 12 -19.90 -13.59 27.28
N ILE A 13 -19.29 -13.07 26.21
CA ILE A 13 -19.89 -12.05 25.33
C ILE A 13 -20.66 -12.70 24.19
N ALA A 14 -20.05 -13.65 23.48
CA ALA A 14 -20.65 -14.37 22.36
C ALA A 14 -20.96 -15.83 22.76
N ASN A 15 -21.88 -16.01 23.70
CA ASN A 15 -22.14 -17.29 24.37
C ASN A 15 -22.71 -18.40 23.48
N LYS A 16 -23.22 -18.07 22.28
CA LYS A 16 -23.68 -19.05 21.28
C LYS A 16 -22.65 -19.32 20.18
N ALA A 17 -21.51 -18.64 20.19
CA ALA A 17 -20.48 -18.84 19.18
C ALA A 17 -19.82 -20.22 19.32
N SER A 18 -19.59 -20.89 18.20
CA SER A 18 -18.77 -22.10 18.14
C SER A 18 -17.29 -21.75 18.31
N ILE A 19 -16.50 -22.64 18.93
CA ILE A 19 -15.08 -22.38 19.23
C ILE A 19 -14.20 -23.33 18.42
N ILE A 20 -13.25 -22.76 17.68
CA ILE A 20 -12.09 -23.48 17.14
C ILE A 20 -10.89 -23.17 18.04
N ALA A 21 -10.28 -24.20 18.61
CA ALA A 21 -9.10 -24.04 19.46
C ALA A 21 -7.86 -24.64 18.78
N VAL A 22 -6.81 -23.83 18.62
CA VAL A 22 -5.50 -24.29 18.14
C VAL A 22 -4.48 -24.10 19.24
N ARG A 23 -3.77 -25.17 19.58
CA ARG A 23 -2.67 -25.12 20.54
C ARG A 23 -1.35 -24.89 19.80
N VAL A 24 -0.66 -23.81 20.16
CA VAL A 24 0.70 -23.49 19.70
C VAL A 24 1.73 -23.75 20.82
N GLY A 25 3.00 -24.04 20.47
CA GLY A 25 4.08 -24.36 21.41
C GLY A 25 4.16 -25.81 21.95
N ARG A 26 5.33 -26.21 22.50
CA ARG A 26 5.60 -27.55 23.07
C ARG A 26 5.65 -27.55 24.61
N ARG A 27 5.22 -28.67 25.24
CA ARG A 27 4.95 -28.81 26.69
C ARG A 27 6.19 -28.81 27.62
N GLN A 28 7.42 -28.79 27.10
CA GLN A 28 8.61 -29.16 27.90
C GLN A 28 9.80 -28.19 27.87
N VAL A 29 9.86 -27.15 27.03
CA VAL A 29 11.09 -26.31 26.97
C VAL A 29 10.92 -24.87 26.49
N ASP A 30 9.84 -24.50 25.79
CA ASP A 30 9.72 -23.18 25.17
C ASP A 30 8.77 -22.26 25.94
N THR A 31 9.30 -21.16 26.47
CA THR A 31 8.51 -20.02 27.00
C THR A 31 7.82 -19.22 25.89
N PHE A 32 8.16 -19.44 24.61
CA PHE A 32 7.60 -18.72 23.45
C PHE A 32 7.23 -19.64 22.28
N SER A 33 6.08 -19.40 21.65
CA SER A 33 5.64 -20.09 20.43
C SER A 33 6.23 -19.43 19.18
N LYS A 34 6.51 -20.22 18.13
CA LYS A 34 7.13 -19.69 16.90
C LYS A 34 6.09 -19.02 16.00
N SER A 35 6.47 -17.95 15.31
CA SER A 35 5.60 -17.26 14.33
C SER A 35 5.04 -18.22 13.26
N THR A 36 5.82 -19.21 12.83
CA THR A 36 5.38 -20.23 11.87
C THR A 36 4.25 -21.12 12.39
N GLU A 37 4.16 -21.35 13.70
CA GLU A 37 3.04 -22.08 14.30
C GLU A 37 1.76 -21.25 14.27
N PHE A 38 1.85 -19.94 14.54
CA PHE A 38 0.71 -19.03 14.41
C PHE A 38 0.22 -18.91 12.97
N MET A 39 1.13 -18.82 11.98
CA MET A 39 0.74 -18.77 10.56
C MET A 39 -0.09 -20.00 10.17
N ARG A 40 0.36 -21.20 10.57
CA ARG A 40 -0.37 -22.47 10.35
C ARG A 40 -1.69 -22.51 11.10
N ALA A 41 -1.74 -21.99 12.33
CA ALA A 41 -2.96 -21.92 13.12
C ALA A 41 -4.03 -21.03 12.46
N ILE A 42 -3.63 -19.84 11.98
CA ILE A 42 -4.52 -18.92 11.26
C ILE A 42 -5.05 -19.59 10.00
N LYS A 43 -4.17 -20.21 9.19
CA LYS A 43 -4.59 -20.94 7.99
C LYS A 43 -5.61 -22.03 8.33
N PHE A 44 -5.31 -22.85 9.33
CA PHE A 44 -6.21 -23.93 9.75
C PHE A 44 -7.59 -23.40 10.15
N ILE A 45 -7.64 -22.31 10.92
CA ILE A 45 -8.91 -21.69 11.34
C ILE A 45 -9.69 -21.17 10.13
N LEU A 46 -9.03 -20.48 9.21
CA LEU A 46 -9.67 -19.93 8.01
C LEU A 46 -10.16 -21.03 7.05
N ASP A 47 -9.35 -22.07 6.82
CA ASP A 47 -9.75 -23.22 6.01
C ASP A 47 -10.98 -23.92 6.63
N LYS A 48 -11.03 -24.08 7.95
CA LYS A 48 -12.19 -24.65 8.65
C LYS A 48 -13.41 -23.74 8.63
N SER A 49 -13.20 -22.44 8.78
CA SER A 49 -14.26 -21.44 8.67
C SER A 49 -14.90 -21.44 7.27
N LEU A 50 -14.08 -21.55 6.22
CA LEU A 50 -14.53 -21.71 4.84
C LEU A 50 -15.27 -23.04 4.61
N GLU A 51 -14.72 -24.16 5.09
CA GLU A 51 -15.35 -25.50 5.00
C GLU A 51 -16.74 -25.52 5.67
N LEU A 52 -16.86 -24.88 6.83
CA LEU A 52 -18.11 -24.77 7.58
C LEU A 52 -19.05 -23.69 7.05
N LYS A 53 -18.60 -22.85 6.11
CA LYS A 53 -19.30 -21.67 5.61
C LYS A 53 -19.74 -20.71 6.74
N MET A 54 -18.93 -20.57 7.78
CA MET A 54 -19.22 -19.71 8.93
C MET A 54 -18.20 -18.56 9.02
N PRO A 55 -18.60 -17.31 9.33
CA PRO A 55 -17.64 -16.24 9.63
C PRO A 55 -16.86 -16.54 10.92
N VAL A 56 -15.65 -15.99 11.07
CA VAL A 56 -14.76 -16.31 12.21
C VAL A 56 -14.04 -15.09 12.79
N ALA A 57 -13.98 -14.99 14.12
CA ALA A 57 -13.12 -14.04 14.81
C ALA A 57 -11.94 -14.78 15.47
N ILE A 58 -10.72 -14.40 15.13
CA ILE A 58 -9.48 -15.04 15.56
C ILE A 58 -8.84 -14.21 16.67
N ASN A 59 -8.76 -14.75 17.89
CA ASN A 59 -8.10 -14.11 19.02
C ASN A 59 -6.63 -14.53 19.13
N ILE A 60 -5.70 -13.57 19.07
CA ILE A 60 -4.27 -13.76 19.30
C ILE A 60 -3.83 -12.96 20.53
N SER A 61 -3.93 -13.59 21.70
CA SER A 61 -3.45 -13.05 22.99
C SER A 61 -1.97 -13.40 23.22
N TYR A 62 -1.11 -13.09 22.24
CA TYR A 62 0.33 -13.34 22.26
C TYR A 62 1.08 -12.20 21.56
N GLY A 63 2.30 -11.92 22.00
CA GLY A 63 3.15 -10.90 21.41
C GLY A 63 4.63 -11.10 21.68
N SER A 64 5.49 -10.47 20.87
CA SER A 64 6.94 -10.47 21.03
C SER A 64 7.55 -9.11 20.68
N ASN A 65 8.73 -8.82 21.24
CA ASN A 65 9.58 -7.70 20.83
C ASN A 65 10.56 -8.10 19.69
N GLU A 66 10.46 -9.33 19.20
CA GLU A 66 11.28 -9.86 18.11
C GLU A 66 10.72 -9.43 16.74
N GLY A 67 10.86 -8.15 16.41
CA GLY A 67 10.46 -7.57 15.14
C GLY A 67 10.68 -6.06 15.11
N SER A 68 10.37 -5.41 13.99
CA SER A 68 10.59 -3.97 13.83
C SER A 68 9.47 -3.09 14.42
N HIS A 69 8.37 -3.70 14.85
CA HIS A 69 7.18 -3.02 15.38
C HIS A 69 6.50 -2.06 14.38
N LYS A 70 6.79 -2.19 13.08
CA LYS A 70 6.17 -1.35 12.03
C LYS A 70 5.26 -2.13 11.07
N GLY A 71 4.82 -3.34 11.41
CA GLY A 71 3.96 -4.16 10.52
C GLY A 71 4.71 -4.82 9.36
N LEU A 72 6.05 -4.79 9.36
CA LEU A 72 6.86 -5.16 8.19
C LEU A 72 7.40 -6.59 8.23
N SER A 73 7.24 -7.35 9.32
CA SER A 73 7.70 -8.73 9.34
C SER A 73 6.87 -9.63 8.43
N LEU A 74 7.46 -10.73 7.94
CA LEU A 74 6.72 -11.75 7.17
C LEU A 74 5.48 -12.28 7.91
N PHE A 75 5.56 -12.35 9.24
CA PHE A 75 4.45 -12.81 10.06
C PHE A 75 3.30 -11.80 10.07
N GLU A 76 3.59 -10.51 10.25
CA GLU A 76 2.59 -9.44 10.23
C GLU A 76 1.95 -9.29 8.85
N ARG A 77 2.78 -9.28 7.79
CA ARG A 77 2.28 -9.23 6.41
C ARG A 77 1.36 -10.40 6.09
N TYR A 78 1.75 -11.61 6.47
CA TYR A 78 0.88 -12.78 6.33
C TYR A 78 -0.45 -12.61 7.05
N ILE A 79 -0.45 -12.05 8.26
CA ILE A 79 -1.68 -11.80 9.01
C ILE A 79 -2.55 -10.74 8.33
N ASP A 80 -1.94 -9.69 7.76
CA ASP A 80 -2.66 -8.67 7.00
C ASP A 80 -3.34 -9.27 5.76
N ASP A 81 -2.64 -10.12 5.01
CA ASP A 81 -3.21 -10.86 3.87
C ASP A 81 -4.39 -11.73 4.30
N MET A 82 -4.26 -12.44 5.42
CA MET A 82 -5.29 -13.31 5.96
C MET A 82 -6.49 -12.52 6.49
N SER A 83 -6.29 -11.29 6.95
CA SER A 83 -7.38 -10.38 7.35
C SER A 83 -8.25 -9.94 6.17
N LEU A 84 -7.79 -10.12 4.93
CA LEU A 84 -8.54 -9.87 3.69
C LEU A 84 -9.11 -11.15 3.06
N PHE A 85 -8.76 -12.33 3.60
CA PHE A 85 -9.23 -13.62 3.08
C PHE A 85 -10.43 -14.14 3.87
N TRP A 86 -11.55 -14.40 3.19
CA TRP A 86 -12.78 -14.89 3.83
C TRP A 86 -13.37 -13.91 4.87
N LYS A 87 -14.59 -14.19 5.33
CA LYS A 87 -15.36 -13.36 6.27
C LYS A 87 -14.79 -13.48 7.69
N ASN A 88 -13.69 -12.77 7.96
CA ASN A 88 -12.96 -12.90 9.23
C ASN A 88 -12.54 -11.57 9.87
N ASN A 89 -12.28 -11.64 11.18
CA ASN A 89 -11.66 -10.59 11.98
C ASN A 89 -10.50 -11.17 12.78
N ILE A 90 -9.30 -10.59 12.68
CA ILE A 90 -8.14 -10.99 13.51
C ILE A 90 -7.92 -9.92 14.58
N VAL A 91 -7.95 -10.34 15.84
CA VAL A 91 -7.88 -9.47 17.03
C VAL A 91 -6.63 -9.83 17.83
N VAL A 92 -5.76 -8.86 18.10
CA VAL A 92 -4.42 -9.09 18.67
C VAL A 92 -4.21 -8.25 19.92
N ALA A 93 -3.55 -8.80 20.94
CA ALA A 93 -3.16 -8.07 22.15
C ALA A 93 -2.06 -7.03 21.86
N ALA A 94 -2.16 -5.84 22.47
CA ALA A 94 -1.13 -4.81 22.36
C ALA A 94 0.18 -5.18 23.10
N GLY A 95 0.16 -6.12 24.04
CA GLY A 95 1.33 -6.49 24.85
C GLY A 95 1.45 -5.66 26.14
N ASN A 96 2.32 -6.12 27.06
CA ASN A 96 2.39 -5.62 28.44
C ASN A 96 3.73 -4.92 28.77
N ASN A 97 4.41 -4.36 27.76
CA ASN A 97 5.80 -3.90 27.86
C ASN A 97 5.99 -2.39 28.10
N ALA A 98 4.93 -1.57 28.06
CA ALA A 98 5.07 -0.10 28.09
C ALA A 98 5.85 0.43 29.31
N SER A 99 5.55 -0.09 30.51
CA SER A 99 6.20 0.32 31.77
C SER A 99 7.39 -0.57 32.17
N LYS A 100 7.90 -1.42 31.26
CA LYS A 100 8.95 -2.40 31.56
C LYS A 100 10.34 -1.95 31.19
N GLY A 101 10.46 -0.83 30.47
CA GLY A 101 11.75 -0.29 30.03
C GLY A 101 12.49 -1.18 29.03
N SER A 102 11.75 -1.90 28.19
CA SER A 102 12.31 -2.84 27.21
C SER A 102 12.59 -2.21 25.83
N HIS A 103 12.35 -0.92 25.65
CA HIS A 103 12.57 -0.21 24.38
C HIS A 103 13.28 1.12 24.58
N LYS A 104 14.12 1.50 23.62
CA LYS A 104 14.75 2.81 23.50
C LYS A 104 14.77 3.22 22.02
N ARG A 105 14.34 4.44 21.73
CA ARG A 105 14.63 5.12 20.45
C ARG A 105 15.77 6.12 20.62
N ILE A 106 16.61 6.21 19.59
CA ILE A 106 17.61 7.27 19.42
C ILE A 106 17.54 7.89 18.03
N GLN A 107 18.14 9.07 17.88
CA GLN A 107 18.26 9.81 16.63
C GLN A 107 19.75 10.09 16.37
N LEU A 108 20.37 9.31 15.50
CA LEU A 108 21.75 9.52 15.08
C LEU A 108 21.86 10.75 14.17
N LYS A 109 23.02 11.41 14.22
CA LYS A 109 23.41 12.52 13.35
C LYS A 109 24.85 12.36 12.92
N ASN A 110 25.18 12.81 11.71
CA ASN A 110 26.56 12.76 11.21
C ASN A 110 27.52 13.51 12.14
N GLY A 111 28.66 12.88 12.45
CA GLY A 111 29.71 13.45 13.31
C GLY A 111 29.45 13.35 14.82
N GLU A 112 28.28 12.88 15.26
CA GLU A 112 27.90 12.81 16.68
C GLU A 112 27.71 11.35 17.13
N SER A 113 28.66 10.81 17.91
CA SER A 113 28.49 9.48 18.52
C SER A 113 27.46 9.53 19.64
N GLN A 114 26.66 8.47 19.78
CA GLN A 114 25.61 8.38 20.80
C GLN A 114 25.76 7.10 21.62
N GLU A 115 25.55 7.22 22.93
CA GLU A 115 25.60 6.10 23.87
C GLU A 115 24.19 5.77 24.40
N VAL A 116 23.88 4.48 24.55
CA VAL A 116 22.62 3.99 25.12
C VAL A 116 22.93 3.02 26.24
N GLU A 117 22.49 3.36 27.44
CA GLU A 117 22.76 2.58 28.64
C GLU A 117 21.58 1.69 29.04
N PHE A 118 21.88 0.47 29.45
CA PHE A 118 20.93 -0.49 29.99
C PHE A 118 21.53 -1.29 31.14
N VAL A 119 20.69 -1.70 32.07
CA VAL A 119 21.07 -2.53 33.21
C VAL A 119 20.81 -3.98 32.86
N VAL A 120 21.76 -4.85 33.22
CA VAL A 120 21.57 -6.30 33.25
C VAL A 120 21.45 -6.73 34.71
N GLY A 121 20.30 -7.33 35.05
CA GLY A 121 20.02 -7.86 36.39
C GLY A 121 20.77 -9.16 36.70
N GLU A 122 20.62 -9.65 37.93
CA GLU A 122 21.23 -10.91 38.36
C GLU A 122 20.58 -12.13 37.68
N ASN A 123 21.35 -13.23 37.56
CA ASN A 123 20.90 -14.51 37.01
C ASN A 123 20.51 -14.52 35.51
N GLU A 124 20.76 -13.44 34.78
CA GLU A 124 20.58 -13.40 33.34
C GLU A 124 21.61 -14.28 32.64
N LYS A 125 21.17 -15.31 31.91
CA LYS A 125 22.10 -16.21 31.20
C LYS A 125 22.24 -15.90 29.72
N ILE A 126 21.16 -15.40 29.12
CA ILE A 126 21.08 -15.07 27.70
C ILE A 126 20.25 -13.81 27.57
N LEU A 127 20.75 -12.82 26.84
CA LEU A 127 20.04 -11.58 26.53
C LEU A 127 20.21 -11.26 25.05
N ASN A 128 19.12 -11.01 24.33
CA ASN A 128 19.13 -10.67 22.91
C ASN A 128 18.69 -9.21 22.74
N LEU A 129 19.58 -8.37 22.23
CA LEU A 129 19.26 -7.01 21.81
C LEU A 129 18.88 -7.02 20.33
N ASN A 130 17.73 -6.45 20.01
CA ASN A 130 17.28 -6.23 18.64
C ASN A 130 17.34 -4.73 18.31
N ILE A 131 18.12 -4.36 17.30
CA ILE A 131 18.34 -2.99 16.88
C ILE A 131 17.82 -2.85 15.44
N TRP A 132 16.99 -1.84 15.20
CA TRP A 132 16.29 -1.60 13.93
C TRP A 132 16.60 -0.20 13.39
N PRO A 133 17.71 -0.04 12.65
CA PRO A 133 17.98 1.19 11.91
C PRO A 133 17.24 1.23 10.58
N ASN A 134 17.17 2.43 9.98
CA ASN A 134 16.81 2.55 8.57
C ASN A 134 17.93 1.99 7.68
N TYR A 135 17.58 1.45 6.51
CA TYR A 135 18.55 0.84 5.61
C TYR A 135 19.54 1.83 5.00
N VAL A 136 19.12 3.08 4.81
CA VAL A 136 19.97 4.15 4.23
C VAL A 136 21.07 4.61 5.17
N ASP A 137 20.96 4.32 6.47
CA ASP A 137 21.94 4.76 7.45
C ASP A 137 23.14 3.81 7.51
N GLU A 138 24.34 4.39 7.44
CA GLU A 138 25.61 3.73 7.69
C GLU A 138 26.17 4.14 9.06
N PHE A 139 26.45 3.16 9.91
CA PHE A 139 27.04 3.34 11.23
C PHE A 139 27.74 2.06 11.72
N SER A 140 28.55 2.17 12.76
CA SER A 140 29.01 1.02 13.56
C SER A 140 28.45 1.07 14.98
N VAL A 141 28.30 -0.10 15.59
CA VAL A 141 27.86 -0.24 16.98
C VAL A 141 28.76 -1.21 17.73
N LEU A 142 29.12 -0.87 18.97
CA LEU A 142 29.83 -1.77 19.88
C LEU A 142 29.16 -1.81 21.24
N LEU A 143 29.47 -2.84 22.02
CA LEU A 143 28.99 -3.00 23.38
C LEU A 143 30.13 -2.77 24.38
N ARG A 144 29.90 -1.94 25.39
CA ARG A 144 30.82 -1.69 26.50
C ARG A 144 30.28 -2.32 27.77
N ASN A 145 31.13 -3.08 28.46
CA ASN A 145 30.77 -3.75 29.71
C ASN A 145 30.92 -2.83 30.94
N PRO A 146 30.44 -3.23 32.13
CA PRO A 146 30.55 -2.43 33.37
C PRO A 146 31.99 -2.09 33.79
N SER A 147 33.00 -2.78 33.24
CA SER A 147 34.42 -2.51 33.49
C SER A 147 35.08 -1.65 32.39
N ASN A 148 34.28 -0.95 31.57
CA ASN A 148 34.72 -0.10 30.46
C ASN A 148 35.54 -0.81 29.37
N ARG A 149 35.32 -2.11 29.16
CA ARG A 149 35.90 -2.85 28.02
C ARG A 149 34.89 -2.92 26.89
N ASN A 150 35.36 -2.64 25.67
CA ASN A 150 34.55 -2.66 24.46
C ASN A 150 34.61 -4.02 23.76
N SER A 151 33.51 -4.43 23.13
CA SER A 151 33.48 -5.50 22.14
C SER A 151 34.19 -5.07 20.86
N GLN A 152 34.29 -6.00 19.91
CA GLN A 152 34.54 -5.63 18.51
C GLN A 152 33.39 -4.75 17.99
N GLU A 153 33.69 -3.91 17.01
CA GLU A 153 32.68 -3.12 16.31
C GLU A 153 31.91 -3.99 15.33
N LEU A 154 30.58 -3.86 15.38
CA LEU A 154 29.64 -4.47 14.47
C LEU A 154 29.21 -3.41 13.44
N SER A 155 29.38 -3.69 12.16
CA SER A 155 29.02 -2.80 11.05
C SER A 155 28.73 -3.60 9.79
N GLN A 156 28.39 -2.95 8.68
CA GLN A 156 28.26 -3.64 7.39
C GLN A 156 29.60 -4.28 6.93
N GLN A 157 30.73 -3.61 7.19
CA GLN A 157 32.05 -4.11 6.81
C GLN A 157 32.55 -5.22 7.76
N ASN A 158 32.05 -5.24 9.00
CA ASN A 158 32.29 -6.31 9.96
C ASN A 158 30.94 -6.87 10.46
N PRO A 159 30.21 -7.65 9.65
CA PRO A 159 28.82 -8.00 9.90
C PRO A 159 28.63 -9.07 10.95
N ASN A 160 29.70 -9.73 11.39
CA ASN A 160 29.64 -10.75 12.43
C ASN A 160 30.76 -10.51 13.44
N ILE A 161 30.40 -10.43 14.72
CA ILE A 161 31.37 -10.41 15.81
C ILE A 161 31.13 -11.59 16.74
N ASN A 162 32.21 -12.18 17.22
CA ASN A 162 32.19 -13.17 18.29
C ASN A 162 33.40 -12.91 19.19
N ASN A 163 33.16 -12.31 20.34
CA ASN A 163 34.22 -11.99 21.29
C ASN A 163 33.71 -12.08 22.73
N ARG A 164 34.63 -12.09 23.70
CA ARG A 164 34.29 -12.15 25.13
C ARG A 164 34.65 -10.88 25.86
N LEU A 165 33.78 -10.48 26.80
CA LEU A 165 33.99 -9.38 27.75
C LEU A 165 33.88 -9.96 29.16
N GLY A 166 35.02 -10.34 29.74
CA GLY A 166 35.06 -11.10 30.99
C GLY A 166 34.49 -12.52 30.79
N THR A 167 33.45 -12.86 31.54
CA THR A 167 32.75 -14.16 31.44
C THR A 167 31.62 -14.16 30.40
N THR A 168 31.26 -12.99 29.86
CA THR A 168 30.14 -12.84 28.92
C THR A 168 30.64 -13.00 27.48
N THR A 169 30.03 -13.90 26.72
CA THR A 169 30.24 -14.04 25.27
C THR A 169 29.27 -13.15 24.52
N ILE A 170 29.77 -12.38 23.55
CA ILE A 170 29.04 -11.45 22.72
C ILE A 170 29.05 -11.97 21.30
N ASN A 171 27.87 -12.29 20.77
CA ASN A 171 27.66 -12.64 19.37
C ASN A 171 26.81 -11.56 18.72
N GLY A 172 27.38 -10.81 17.78
CA GLY A 172 26.68 -9.75 17.06
C GLY A 172 26.54 -10.10 15.59
N VAL A 173 25.38 -9.78 15.00
CA VAL A 173 25.10 -9.97 13.57
C VAL A 173 24.44 -8.70 13.02
N PHE A 174 25.05 -8.12 12.01
CA PHE A 174 24.52 -7.01 11.21
C PHE A 174 23.94 -7.62 9.93
N TYR A 175 22.62 -7.73 9.85
CA TYR A 175 21.98 -8.45 8.75
C TYR A 175 21.94 -7.62 7.48
N GLU A 176 22.03 -8.31 6.34
CA GLU A 176 21.54 -7.75 5.09
C GLU A 176 20.04 -7.42 5.19
N ILE A 177 19.60 -6.52 4.33
CA ILE A 177 18.21 -6.09 4.29
C ILE A 177 17.35 -7.23 3.75
N PRO A 178 16.23 -7.57 4.41
CA PRO A 178 15.33 -8.61 3.92
C PRO A 178 14.51 -8.13 2.70
N PRO A 179 14.03 -9.05 1.84
CA PRO A 179 13.28 -8.70 0.63
C PRO A 179 11.86 -8.16 0.86
N TYR A 180 11.46 -7.97 2.10
CA TYR A 180 10.12 -7.55 2.52
C TYR A 180 10.14 -6.39 3.51
N SER A 181 11.29 -5.76 3.79
CA SER A 181 11.34 -4.62 4.73
C SER A 181 12.48 -3.69 4.38
N LEU A 182 12.20 -2.38 4.39
CA LEU A 182 13.21 -1.33 4.30
C LEU A 182 13.95 -1.12 5.63
N LEU A 183 13.45 -1.67 6.75
CA LEU A 183 14.23 -1.67 7.99
C LEU A 183 15.25 -2.79 7.98
N ARG A 184 16.48 -2.47 8.39
CA ARG A 184 17.56 -3.43 8.57
C ARG A 184 17.52 -3.99 9.99
N ARG A 185 17.98 -5.23 10.18
CA ARG A 185 18.09 -5.86 11.50
C ARG A 185 19.54 -5.89 11.94
N VAL A 186 19.80 -5.57 13.20
CA VAL A 186 21.06 -5.83 13.88
C VAL A 186 20.74 -6.54 15.19
N THR A 187 21.41 -7.65 15.49
CA THR A 187 21.20 -8.39 16.74
C THR A 187 22.50 -8.51 17.52
N ILE A 188 22.46 -8.27 18.83
CA ILE A 188 23.58 -8.54 19.73
C ILE A 188 23.08 -9.49 20.82
N GLN A 189 23.57 -10.73 20.80
CA GLN A 189 23.32 -11.72 21.83
C GLN A 189 24.46 -11.73 22.85
N MET A 190 24.09 -11.58 24.12
CA MET A 190 24.96 -11.76 25.27
C MET A 190 24.65 -13.11 25.89
N SER A 191 25.68 -13.91 26.20
CA SER A 191 25.48 -15.22 26.84
C SER A 191 26.59 -15.58 27.81
N SER A 192 26.25 -16.35 28.85
CA SER A 192 27.19 -16.87 29.84
C SER A 192 26.69 -18.19 30.42
N ALA A 193 27.63 -19.09 30.75
CA ALA A 193 27.29 -20.37 31.35
C ALA A 193 26.75 -20.23 32.80
N LEU A 194 27.21 -19.18 33.50
CA LEU A 194 26.80 -18.87 34.88
C LEU A 194 25.74 -17.77 34.88
N GLN A 195 26.19 -16.55 34.61
CA GLN A 195 25.37 -15.36 34.40
C GLN A 195 26.18 -14.32 33.61
N ILE A 196 25.48 -13.50 32.84
CA ILE A 196 26.00 -12.28 32.23
C ILE A 196 26.42 -11.35 33.37
N THR A 197 27.55 -10.64 33.21
CA THR A 197 28.04 -9.72 34.23
C THR A 197 26.97 -8.68 34.58
N PRO A 198 26.42 -8.66 35.81
CA PRO A 198 25.39 -7.69 36.19
C PRO A 198 25.95 -6.26 36.23
N GLY A 199 25.09 -5.28 36.02
CA GLY A 199 25.45 -3.86 36.05
C GLY A 199 25.08 -3.11 34.77
N ILE A 200 25.65 -1.91 34.62
CA ILE A 200 25.36 -1.02 33.48
C ILE A 200 26.22 -1.41 32.29
N TRP A 201 25.56 -1.70 31.18
CA TRP A 201 26.15 -1.93 29.87
C TRP A 201 25.76 -0.78 28.94
N THR A 202 26.65 -0.47 27.99
CA THR A 202 26.46 0.66 27.08
C THR A 202 26.60 0.22 25.63
N LEU A 203 25.61 0.53 24.80
CA LEU A 203 25.73 0.48 23.34
C LEU A 203 26.31 1.81 22.87
N VAL A 204 27.35 1.76 22.05
CA VAL A 204 28.03 2.96 21.52
C VAL A 204 27.87 2.97 20.01
N PHE A 205 27.09 3.92 19.50
CA PHE A 205 26.82 4.12 18.08
C PHE A 205 27.78 5.17 17.50
N ARG A 206 28.39 4.84 16.35
CA ARG A 206 29.30 5.72 15.61
C ARG A 206 28.75 5.96 14.21
N PRO A 207 28.25 7.16 13.91
CA PRO A 207 27.69 7.48 12.60
C PRO A 207 28.78 7.53 11.54
N LYS A 208 28.46 7.08 10.32
CA LYS A 208 29.32 7.18 9.14
C LYS A 208 28.67 7.99 8.03
N ASP A 209 27.46 7.60 7.63
CA ASP A 209 26.61 8.36 6.71
C ASP A 209 25.15 8.19 7.12
N ILE A 210 24.60 9.20 7.80
CA ILE A 210 23.25 9.18 8.35
C ILE A 210 22.31 10.00 7.46
N VAL A 211 21.22 9.37 7.02
CA VAL A 211 20.17 10.00 6.21
C VAL A 211 18.92 10.20 7.06
N GLU A 212 18.39 9.15 7.69
CA GLU A 212 17.19 9.24 8.54
C GLU A 212 17.54 9.23 10.03
N GLY A 213 18.52 8.43 10.46
CA GLY A 213 19.07 8.40 11.81
C GLY A 213 18.19 7.82 12.92
N ASN A 214 16.92 7.50 12.62
CA ASN A 214 16.02 6.85 13.58
C ASN A 214 16.44 5.39 13.85
N ILE A 215 16.75 5.07 15.10
CA ILE A 215 17.08 3.69 15.52
C ILE A 215 16.22 3.29 16.71
N ASP A 216 15.50 2.18 16.56
CA ASP A 216 14.73 1.54 17.64
C ASP A 216 15.50 0.33 18.20
N ILE A 217 15.62 0.24 19.52
CA ILE A 217 16.38 -0.79 20.23
C ILE A 217 15.46 -1.49 21.23
N TYR A 218 15.40 -2.82 21.16
CA TYR A 218 14.54 -3.65 21.99
C TYR A 218 15.32 -4.69 22.79
N LEU A 219 14.92 -4.82 24.05
CA LEU A 219 15.16 -5.99 24.88
C LEU A 219 14.04 -7.03 24.63
N PRO A 220 14.27 -8.32 24.97
CA PRO A 220 13.22 -9.32 24.93
C PRO A 220 12.02 -8.93 25.80
N THR A 221 10.87 -9.55 25.56
CA THR A 221 9.67 -9.30 26.38
C THR A 221 9.95 -9.61 27.85
N SER A 222 9.47 -8.75 28.75
CA SER A 222 9.78 -8.80 30.19
C SER A 222 9.43 -10.12 30.90
N GLU A 223 8.51 -10.92 30.34
CA GLU A 223 8.15 -12.26 30.83
C GLU A 223 9.33 -13.25 30.79
N GLY A 224 10.37 -12.97 30.00
CA GLY A 224 11.60 -13.75 29.90
C GLY A 224 12.83 -13.11 30.54
N LEU A 225 12.70 -11.96 31.22
CA LEU A 225 13.80 -11.21 31.82
C LEU A 225 13.69 -11.18 33.35
N SER A 226 14.83 -10.99 34.02
CA SER A 226 14.85 -10.57 35.42
C SER A 226 14.22 -9.18 35.58
N LYS A 227 13.68 -8.91 36.76
CA LYS A 227 12.94 -7.67 37.05
C LYS A 227 13.76 -6.39 36.84
N ASP A 228 15.08 -6.50 36.96
CA ASP A 228 16.00 -5.36 36.96
C ASP A 228 16.64 -5.10 35.58
N THR A 229 16.49 -6.01 34.61
CA THR A 229 17.02 -5.83 33.25
C THR A 229 16.14 -4.87 32.44
N ARG A 230 16.66 -3.66 32.16
CA ARG A 230 15.92 -2.59 31.45
C ARG A 230 16.86 -1.50 30.93
N PHE A 231 16.38 -0.69 29.99
CA PHE A 231 17.04 0.58 29.66
C PHE A 231 16.97 1.56 30.84
N LEU A 232 18.01 2.38 31.00
CA LEU A 232 18.02 3.42 32.04
C LEU A 232 17.06 4.56 31.70
N GLU A 233 17.01 4.94 30.42
CA GLU A 233 16.13 5.99 29.89
C GLU A 233 15.22 5.43 28.79
N PRO A 234 14.24 4.57 29.12
CA PRO A 234 13.43 3.91 28.09
C PRO A 234 12.52 4.88 27.33
N SER A 235 12.16 4.50 26.11
CA SER A 235 11.08 5.13 25.35
C SER A 235 9.75 4.44 25.66
N GLU A 236 8.69 5.22 25.85
CA GLU A 236 7.35 4.68 26.18
C GLU A 236 6.48 4.40 24.93
N ILE A 237 6.84 5.01 23.79
CA ILE A 237 6.22 4.83 22.48
C ILE A 237 6.71 3.55 21.78
N LEU A 238 5.98 3.08 20.78
CA LEU A 238 6.33 1.90 19.96
C LEU A 238 6.62 0.63 20.80
N THR A 239 5.82 0.44 21.85
CA THR A 239 5.86 -0.70 22.78
C THR A 239 4.76 -1.73 22.52
N VAL A 240 3.88 -1.50 21.54
CA VAL A 240 2.95 -2.53 21.03
C VAL A 240 3.75 -3.71 20.47
N THR A 241 3.51 -4.92 20.97
CA THR A 241 4.26 -6.11 20.55
C THR A 241 3.82 -6.65 19.18
N VAL A 242 4.75 -7.27 18.43
CA VAL A 242 4.45 -8.02 17.20
C VAL A 242 3.64 -9.27 17.53
N PRO A 243 2.51 -9.58 16.86
CA PRO A 243 2.04 -8.99 15.59
C PRO A 243 0.96 -7.90 15.76
N GLY A 244 0.78 -7.32 16.94
CA GLY A 244 -0.17 -6.23 17.18
C GLY A 244 0.12 -4.95 16.38
N THR A 245 1.29 -4.86 15.77
CA THR A 245 1.70 -3.79 14.85
C THR A 245 1.31 -4.04 13.38
N ALA A 246 0.71 -5.20 13.05
CA ALA A 246 0.15 -5.46 11.73
C ALA A 246 -0.98 -4.46 11.40
N SER A 247 -1.11 -4.07 10.12
CA SER A 247 -1.95 -2.94 9.71
C SER A 247 -3.45 -3.26 9.75
N GLN A 248 -3.83 -4.48 9.35
CA GLN A 248 -5.22 -4.89 9.14
C GLN A 248 -5.87 -5.49 10.37
N VAL A 249 -5.11 -5.98 11.36
CA VAL A 249 -5.67 -6.53 12.61
C VAL A 249 -6.30 -5.46 13.49
N ILE A 250 -7.18 -5.88 14.41
CA ILE A 250 -7.71 -5.05 15.50
C ILE A 250 -6.81 -5.25 16.72
N THR A 251 -6.00 -4.25 17.06
CA THR A 251 -5.05 -4.31 18.17
C THR A 251 -5.67 -3.73 19.42
N VAL A 252 -5.66 -4.51 20.50
CA VAL A 252 -6.43 -4.23 21.71
C VAL A 252 -5.49 -3.93 22.88
N GLY A 253 -5.56 -2.69 23.35
CA GLY A 253 -4.94 -2.25 24.61
C GLY A 253 -5.80 -2.58 25.84
N SER A 254 -5.27 -2.31 27.03
CA SER A 254 -5.93 -2.60 28.30
C SER A 254 -6.30 -1.32 29.06
N PHE A 255 -7.47 -1.32 29.69
CA PHE A 255 -7.85 -0.34 30.72
C PHE A 255 -8.46 -1.03 31.95
N ASN A 256 -8.46 -0.31 33.07
CA ASN A 256 -9.14 -0.71 34.29
C ASN A 256 -10.61 -0.29 34.23
N SER A 257 -11.52 -1.25 34.12
CA SER A 257 -12.96 -1.00 33.98
C SER A 257 -13.63 -0.39 35.21
N ARG A 258 -12.96 -0.34 36.36
CA ARG A 258 -13.47 0.35 37.57
C ARG A 258 -13.17 1.85 37.56
N THR A 259 -12.14 2.27 36.83
CA THR A 259 -11.65 3.66 36.85
C THR A 259 -11.66 4.33 35.49
N ASP A 260 -11.89 3.60 34.39
CA ASP A 260 -11.75 4.06 33.01
C ASP A 260 -10.36 4.62 32.69
N VAL A 261 -9.33 4.20 33.43
CA VAL A 261 -7.93 4.59 33.23
C VAL A 261 -7.19 3.49 32.48
N ARG A 262 -6.39 3.88 31.48
CA ARG A 262 -5.49 2.97 30.77
C ARG A 262 -4.57 2.22 31.75
N SER A 263 -4.38 0.93 31.50
CA SER A 263 -3.43 0.11 32.25
C SER A 263 -1.99 0.51 31.94
N SER A 264 -1.18 0.73 32.97
CA SER A 264 0.23 1.19 32.83
C SER A 264 1.14 0.24 32.06
N PHE A 265 0.76 -1.03 31.90
CA PHE A 265 1.52 -2.01 31.12
C PHE A 265 1.13 -2.04 29.63
N SER A 266 -0.03 -1.50 29.24
CA SER A 266 -0.59 -1.67 27.89
C SER A 266 0.32 -1.07 26.83
N GLY A 267 0.77 -1.83 25.83
CA GLY A 267 1.64 -1.31 24.76
C GLY A 267 1.07 -0.06 24.06
N GLU A 268 1.96 0.86 23.67
CA GLU A 268 1.67 2.11 22.96
C GLU A 268 2.25 2.09 21.53
N GLY A 269 1.56 2.68 20.58
CA GLY A 269 2.05 2.84 19.21
C GLY A 269 2.94 4.07 19.05
N ASP A 270 3.01 4.57 17.83
CA ASP A 270 3.82 5.72 17.44
C ASP A 270 3.15 6.44 16.26
N PHE A 271 2.08 7.16 16.58
CA PHE A 271 1.25 7.85 15.59
C PHE A 271 2.04 8.89 14.79
N ALA A 272 3.04 9.52 15.41
CA ALA A 272 3.91 10.50 14.75
C ALA A 272 4.74 9.88 13.61
N ASN A 273 4.96 8.56 13.63
CA ASN A 273 5.72 7.84 12.59
C ASN A 273 4.89 6.73 11.93
N GLY A 274 3.56 6.90 11.87
CA GLY A 274 2.66 6.05 11.08
C GLY A 274 2.29 4.71 11.73
N VAL A 275 2.63 4.46 13.01
CA VAL A 275 2.21 3.26 13.74
C VAL A 275 0.95 3.56 14.57
N TYR A 276 -0.19 3.57 13.88
CA TYR A 276 -1.50 3.90 14.44
C TYR A 276 -2.08 2.77 15.30
N LYS A 277 -1.47 2.48 16.46
CA LYS A 277 -1.85 1.40 17.39
C LYS A 277 -1.80 1.83 18.88
N PRO A 278 -2.54 1.18 19.81
CA PRO A 278 -3.59 0.20 19.56
C PRO A 278 -4.80 0.83 18.85
N ASP A 279 -5.72 0.02 18.34
CA ASP A 279 -6.96 0.51 17.73
C ASP A 279 -7.97 0.94 18.81
N VAL A 280 -8.13 0.12 19.86
CA VAL A 280 -9.10 0.35 20.94
C VAL A 280 -8.59 -0.27 22.24
N LEU A 281 -9.05 0.23 23.40
CA LEU A 281 -8.78 -0.38 24.70
C LEU A 281 -9.99 -1.18 25.19
N ALA A 282 -9.76 -2.33 25.81
CA ALA A 282 -10.80 -3.13 26.46
C ALA A 282 -10.42 -3.48 27.91
N PRO A 283 -11.37 -3.92 28.75
CA PRO A 283 -11.07 -4.28 30.14
C PRO A 283 -10.01 -5.38 30.24
N GLY A 284 -8.91 -5.12 30.95
CA GLY A 284 -7.80 -6.08 31.06
C GLY A 284 -7.17 -6.17 32.45
N GLU A 285 -7.75 -5.55 33.48
CA GLU A 285 -7.29 -5.66 34.87
C GLU A 285 -8.29 -6.43 35.73
N ASP A 286 -7.80 -7.47 36.42
CA ASP A 286 -8.55 -8.33 37.34
C ASP A 286 -9.80 -8.96 36.71
N ILE A 287 -9.68 -9.42 35.46
CA ILE A 287 -10.80 -9.97 34.68
C ILE A 287 -11.10 -11.39 35.14
N LEU A 288 -12.31 -11.61 35.65
CA LEU A 288 -12.82 -12.93 36.04
C LEU A 288 -13.18 -13.76 34.81
N SER A 289 -12.67 -15.00 34.76
CA SER A 289 -13.03 -15.99 33.74
C SER A 289 -12.69 -17.41 34.23
N TYR A 290 -12.89 -18.40 33.37
CA TYR A 290 -12.73 -19.82 33.68
C TYR A 290 -11.26 -20.25 33.73
N LEU A 291 -10.95 -21.14 34.66
CA LEU A 291 -9.65 -21.79 34.83
C LEU A 291 -9.76 -23.31 34.63
N PRO A 292 -8.64 -24.02 34.40
CA PRO A 292 -8.63 -25.47 34.29
C PRO A 292 -9.26 -26.14 35.53
N GLY A 293 -10.09 -27.16 35.30
CA GLY A 293 -10.81 -27.86 36.37
C GLY A 293 -12.17 -27.26 36.74
N GLY A 294 -12.63 -26.22 36.02
CA GLY A 294 -13.98 -25.64 36.20
C GLY A 294 -14.06 -24.54 37.25
N SER A 295 -12.93 -24.11 37.81
CA SER A 295 -12.86 -22.97 38.74
C SER A 295 -12.90 -21.63 38.00
N ILE A 296 -13.09 -20.54 38.75
CA ILE A 296 -13.09 -19.16 38.26
C ILE A 296 -11.90 -18.43 38.90
N GLY A 297 -11.22 -17.56 38.15
CA GLY A 297 -10.17 -16.71 38.68
C GLY A 297 -9.95 -15.44 37.86
N ALA A 298 -9.28 -14.46 38.48
CA ALA A 298 -8.96 -13.18 37.87
C ALA A 298 -7.55 -13.19 37.28
N LEU A 299 -7.38 -12.68 36.07
CA LEU A 299 -6.08 -12.43 35.44
C LEU A 299 -6.01 -10.99 34.90
N THR A 300 -4.79 -10.47 34.79
CA THR A 300 -4.50 -9.11 34.33
C THR A 300 -3.55 -9.14 33.14
N GLY A 301 -3.84 -8.35 32.11
CA GLY A 301 -3.02 -8.17 30.91
C GLY A 301 -3.85 -7.83 29.68
N THR A 302 -3.19 -7.30 28.64
CA THR A 302 -3.83 -7.10 27.33
C THR A 302 -4.38 -8.39 26.74
N SER A 303 -3.81 -9.55 27.12
CA SER A 303 -4.35 -10.89 26.83
C SER A 303 -5.81 -11.08 27.26
N MET A 304 -6.27 -10.42 28.32
CA MET A 304 -7.65 -10.48 28.82
C MET A 304 -8.54 -9.42 28.16
N ALA A 305 -7.95 -8.32 27.67
CA ALA A 305 -8.66 -7.29 26.92
C ALA A 305 -9.06 -7.78 25.51
N THR A 306 -8.14 -8.41 24.78
CA THR A 306 -8.35 -8.94 23.42
C THR A 306 -9.61 -9.81 23.22
N PRO A 307 -9.92 -10.80 24.09
CA PRO A 307 -11.11 -11.62 23.91
C PRO A 307 -12.43 -10.87 24.10
N HIS A 308 -12.42 -9.71 24.78
CA HIS A 308 -13.62 -8.86 24.82
C HIS A 308 -14.00 -8.38 23.42
N VAL A 309 -13.03 -7.81 22.71
CA VAL A 309 -13.20 -7.33 21.34
C VAL A 309 -13.46 -8.49 20.37
N THR A 310 -12.86 -9.66 20.60
CA THR A 310 -13.15 -10.87 19.80
C THR A 310 -14.63 -11.27 19.91
N GLY A 311 -15.19 -11.29 21.13
CA GLY A 311 -16.60 -11.57 21.35
C GLY A 311 -17.51 -10.54 20.66
N VAL A 312 -17.15 -9.26 20.73
CA VAL A 312 -17.84 -8.18 20.00
C VAL A 312 -17.82 -8.41 18.48
N CYS A 313 -16.69 -8.79 17.90
CA CYS A 313 -16.60 -9.10 16.47
C CYS A 313 -17.56 -10.23 16.07
N CYS A 314 -17.71 -11.27 16.91
CA CYS A 314 -18.70 -12.33 16.67
C CYS A 314 -20.13 -11.81 16.66
N LEU A 315 -20.50 -10.92 17.59
CA LEU A 315 -21.84 -10.31 17.63
C LEU A 315 -22.11 -9.45 16.39
N LEU A 316 -21.12 -8.66 15.96
CA LEU A 316 -21.22 -7.86 14.74
C LEU A 316 -21.37 -8.74 13.49
N MET A 317 -20.57 -9.80 13.36
CA MET A 317 -20.69 -10.75 12.24
C MET A 317 -22.01 -11.54 12.28
N GLN A 318 -22.55 -11.84 13.47
CA GLN A 318 -23.89 -12.43 13.57
C GLN A 318 -24.92 -11.48 12.94
N TRP A 319 -24.97 -10.24 13.42
CA TRP A 319 -25.94 -9.26 12.92
C TRP A 319 -25.73 -8.97 11.41
N GLY A 320 -24.49 -8.73 10.98
CA GLY A 320 -24.22 -8.39 9.59
C GLY A 320 -24.35 -9.58 8.64
N ILE A 321 -23.63 -10.67 8.91
CA ILE A 321 -23.41 -11.75 7.95
C ILE A 321 -24.44 -12.86 8.12
N VAL A 322 -24.67 -13.30 9.35
CA VAL A 322 -25.55 -14.46 9.62
C VAL A 322 -27.03 -14.07 9.46
N GLU A 323 -27.40 -12.89 9.95
CA GLU A 323 -28.77 -12.37 9.84
C GLU A 323 -29.01 -11.59 8.53
N GLY A 324 -27.94 -11.36 7.75
CA GLY A 324 -28.03 -10.81 6.39
C GLY A 324 -28.17 -9.28 6.30
N ASN A 325 -27.95 -8.55 7.39
CA ASN A 325 -28.06 -7.09 7.43
C ASN A 325 -26.90 -6.37 6.73
N ASP A 326 -25.69 -6.94 6.75
CA ASP A 326 -24.49 -6.42 6.11
C ASP A 326 -23.44 -7.55 5.90
N PRO A 327 -23.38 -8.17 4.71
CA PRO A 327 -22.48 -9.29 4.46
C PRO A 327 -20.98 -8.93 4.49
N PHE A 328 -20.60 -7.64 4.57
CA PHE A 328 -19.21 -7.16 4.66
C PHE A 328 -18.79 -6.71 6.05
N LEU A 329 -19.60 -6.97 7.07
CA LEU A 329 -19.29 -6.57 8.42
C LEU A 329 -18.20 -7.48 9.03
N TYR A 330 -16.99 -7.39 8.48
CA TYR A 330 -15.75 -8.06 8.86
C TYR A 330 -14.54 -7.16 8.54
N SER A 331 -13.32 -7.58 8.90
CA SER A 331 -12.06 -6.87 8.66
C SER A 331 -12.11 -5.36 8.95
N GLN A 332 -11.71 -4.50 8.00
CA GLN A 332 -11.61 -3.05 8.19
C GLN A 332 -12.96 -2.39 8.50
N LYS A 333 -14.05 -2.92 7.97
CA LYS A 333 -15.41 -2.43 8.25
C LYS A 333 -15.82 -2.71 9.69
N THR A 334 -15.53 -3.89 10.23
CA THR A 334 -15.76 -4.18 11.66
C THR A 334 -14.88 -3.30 12.55
N LYS A 335 -13.59 -3.16 12.20
CA LYS A 335 -12.65 -2.29 12.92
C LYS A 335 -13.15 -0.85 12.97
N SER A 336 -13.59 -0.27 11.86
CA SER A 336 -14.07 1.12 11.84
C SER A 336 -15.32 1.32 12.70
N MET A 337 -16.24 0.36 12.72
CA MET A 337 -17.43 0.40 13.59
C MET A 337 -17.05 0.36 15.07
N ILE A 338 -16.12 -0.51 15.48
CA ILE A 338 -15.62 -0.59 16.86
C ILE A 338 -14.90 0.71 17.24
N ASN A 339 -14.02 1.21 16.38
CA ASN A 339 -13.28 2.45 16.62
C ASN A 339 -14.25 3.63 16.74
N ARG A 340 -15.31 3.67 15.92
CA ARG A 340 -16.33 4.73 15.97
C ARG A 340 -17.14 4.71 17.27
N SER A 341 -17.56 3.53 17.72
CA SER A 341 -18.41 3.40 18.91
C SER A 341 -17.66 3.57 20.23
N ALA A 342 -16.32 3.58 20.19
CA ALA A 342 -15.47 3.72 21.36
C ALA A 342 -15.79 4.98 22.19
N LYS A 343 -15.84 4.83 23.51
CA LYS A 343 -16.01 5.91 24.48
C LYS A 343 -14.74 6.75 24.54
N ARG A 344 -14.90 8.07 24.47
CA ARG A 344 -13.82 9.07 24.57
C ARG A 344 -14.07 10.03 25.72
N SER A 345 -13.02 10.78 26.05
CA SER A 345 -13.04 11.84 27.05
C SER A 345 -12.68 13.15 26.37
N ASP A 346 -13.44 14.21 26.61
CA ASP A 346 -13.30 15.50 25.92
C ASP A 346 -11.96 16.20 26.17
N ASN A 347 -11.24 15.79 27.21
CA ASN A 347 -9.92 16.33 27.57
C ASN A 347 -8.74 15.68 26.85
N ARG A 348 -8.97 14.81 25.85
CA ARG A 348 -7.92 14.14 25.09
C ARG A 348 -8.24 14.18 23.60
N VAL A 349 -7.20 14.30 22.78
CA VAL A 349 -7.30 14.16 21.32
C VAL A 349 -7.27 12.67 20.96
N TYR A 350 -8.15 12.26 20.06
CA TYR A 350 -8.22 10.90 19.54
C TYR A 350 -8.21 10.92 18.02
N PRO A 351 -7.61 9.92 17.36
CA PRO A 351 -6.90 8.81 18.00
C PRO A 351 -5.51 9.22 18.53
N ASN A 352 -4.93 8.44 19.43
CA ASN A 352 -3.55 8.64 19.91
C ASN A 352 -2.85 7.33 20.24
N SER A 353 -1.52 7.37 20.39
CA SER A 353 -0.66 6.19 20.63
C SER A 353 -0.98 5.37 21.88
N SER A 354 -1.72 5.93 22.85
CA SER A 354 -1.95 5.30 24.16
C SER A 354 -3.37 4.74 24.31
N TYR A 355 -4.39 5.47 23.86
CA TYR A 355 -5.80 5.07 23.95
C TYR A 355 -6.39 4.59 22.61
N GLY A 356 -5.63 4.63 21.51
CA GLY A 356 -6.16 4.37 20.19
C GLY A 356 -7.33 5.30 19.89
N TYR A 357 -8.46 4.74 19.45
CA TYR A 357 -9.72 5.45 19.24
C TYR A 357 -10.60 5.58 20.49
N GLY A 358 -10.20 5.01 21.64
CA GLY A 358 -10.93 5.12 22.91
C GLY A 358 -11.13 3.78 23.62
N LEU A 359 -12.06 3.78 24.58
CA LEU A 359 -12.45 2.60 25.35
C LEU A 359 -13.59 1.87 24.64
N LEU A 360 -13.52 0.54 24.51
CA LEU A 360 -14.56 -0.28 23.89
C LEU A 360 -15.93 0.01 24.52
N ASN A 361 -16.88 0.43 23.69
CA ASN A 361 -18.26 0.69 24.10
C ASN A 361 -19.20 0.42 22.93
N LEU A 362 -20.25 -0.38 23.15
CA LEU A 362 -21.26 -0.69 22.13
C LEU A 362 -22.54 0.12 22.27
N ASN A 363 -22.72 0.88 23.35
CA ASN A 363 -23.94 1.69 23.54
C ASN A 363 -24.08 2.78 22.47
N ASN A 364 -22.97 3.22 21.89
CA ASN A 364 -22.93 4.23 20.83
C ASN A 364 -22.94 3.61 19.42
N LEU A 365 -23.14 2.30 19.31
CA LEU A 365 -23.19 1.60 18.03
C LEU A 365 -24.57 1.75 17.41
N ASP A 366 -24.69 2.61 16.39
CA ASP A 366 -25.90 2.73 15.59
C ASP A 366 -25.85 1.76 14.39
N LEU A 367 -26.51 0.62 14.54
CA LEU A 367 -26.68 -0.38 13.48
C LEU A 367 -27.89 -0.10 12.59
N GLN A 368 -28.90 0.63 13.07
CA GLN A 368 -30.12 0.90 12.30
C GLN A 368 -29.79 1.76 11.07
N TYR A 369 -28.83 2.66 11.23
CA TYR A 369 -28.26 3.48 10.18
C TYR A 369 -27.75 2.69 8.97
N LEU A 370 -27.10 1.54 9.18
CA LEU A 370 -26.61 0.67 8.09
C LEU A 370 -27.76 0.03 7.29
N SER A 371 -28.98 -0.03 7.83
CA SER A 371 -30.12 -0.77 7.29
C SER A 371 -31.26 0.09 6.73
N ARG A 372 -31.17 1.43 6.78
CA ARG A 372 -32.27 2.29 6.33
C ARG A 372 -32.43 2.22 4.81
N SER A 373 -33.52 1.61 4.37
CA SER A 373 -34.08 1.78 3.03
C SER A 373 -34.96 3.04 3.01
N LEU A 374 -34.72 3.96 2.07
CA LEU A 374 -35.68 5.01 1.74
C LEU A 374 -36.34 4.76 0.37
N ASP A 375 -37.58 5.23 0.28
CA ASP A 375 -38.64 4.81 -0.63
C ASP A 375 -38.38 4.90 -2.15
N LYS A 376 -39.05 4.00 -2.86
CA LYS A 376 -39.12 3.90 -4.32
C LYS A 376 -39.92 5.05 -4.91
N ASN A 377 -39.26 5.89 -5.72
CA ASN A 377 -39.83 6.49 -6.95
C ASN A 377 -38.76 7.22 -7.77
N GLY A 378 -38.79 7.03 -9.10
CA GLY A 378 -38.23 8.00 -10.05
C GLY A 378 -37.14 7.47 -10.98
N ASN A 379 -37.57 6.92 -12.12
CA ASN A 379 -36.77 6.61 -13.31
C ASN A 379 -36.10 7.87 -13.88
N TYR A 380 -34.82 7.75 -14.23
CA TYR A 380 -34.19 8.54 -15.28
C TYR A 380 -33.19 7.67 -16.02
N ARG A 381 -33.27 7.66 -17.35
CA ARG A 381 -32.28 7.04 -18.24
C ARG A 381 -31.08 7.96 -18.36
N LEU A 382 -29.90 7.42 -18.08
CA LEU A 382 -28.62 8.08 -18.29
C LEU A 382 -27.79 7.20 -19.20
N GLU A 383 -27.40 7.73 -20.35
CA GLU A 383 -26.49 7.06 -21.29
C GLU A 383 -25.09 6.90 -20.67
N ASP A 384 -24.58 5.67 -20.80
CA ASP A 384 -23.22 5.14 -20.62
C ASP A 384 -22.16 6.02 -19.95
N ASN A 385 -22.24 6.15 -18.62
CA ASN A 385 -21.13 6.61 -17.78
C ASN A 385 -20.34 5.42 -17.21
N ILE A 386 -19.01 5.49 -17.21
CA ILE A 386 -18.11 4.49 -16.59
C ILE A 386 -18.41 4.28 -15.10
N SER A 387 -18.99 5.27 -14.42
CA SER A 387 -19.37 5.22 -12.99
C SER A 387 -20.46 4.19 -12.64
N GLU A 388 -21.00 3.49 -13.63
CA GLU A 388 -22.00 2.42 -13.45
C GLU A 388 -21.45 1.05 -13.82
N ALA A 389 -20.13 0.96 -13.98
CA ALA A 389 -19.41 -0.28 -14.12
C ALA A 389 -18.67 -0.67 -12.82
N ILE A 390 -18.67 -1.95 -12.50
CA ILE A 390 -17.88 -2.51 -11.40
C ILE A 390 -16.97 -3.63 -11.92
N LEU A 391 -15.75 -3.68 -11.42
CA LEU A 391 -14.86 -4.80 -11.62
C LEU A 391 -15.11 -5.83 -10.51
N VAL A 392 -15.46 -7.05 -10.89
CA VAL A 392 -15.67 -8.16 -9.98
C VAL A 392 -14.47 -9.09 -10.06
N THR A 393 -13.82 -9.32 -8.92
CA THR A 393 -12.83 -10.40 -8.74
C THR A 393 -13.53 -11.61 -8.17
N HIS A 394 -13.43 -12.75 -8.85
CA HIS A 394 -14.25 -13.92 -8.52
C HIS A 394 -13.52 -15.26 -8.74
N SER A 395 -14.16 -16.32 -8.29
CA SER A 395 -13.82 -17.72 -8.58
C SER A 395 -14.48 -18.22 -9.87
N PRO A 396 -14.07 -19.38 -10.41
CA PRO A 396 -14.69 -19.97 -11.61
C PRO A 396 -16.20 -20.24 -11.48
N GLU A 397 -16.74 -20.38 -10.27
CA GLU A 397 -18.16 -20.63 -10.00
C GLU A 397 -19.06 -19.44 -10.38
N PHE A 398 -18.49 -18.24 -10.51
CA PHE A 398 -19.22 -17.00 -10.76
C PHE A 398 -20.11 -17.03 -11.99
N THR A 399 -19.65 -17.64 -13.09
CA THR A 399 -20.45 -17.73 -14.32
C THR A 399 -21.77 -18.47 -14.11
N ARG A 400 -21.80 -19.47 -13.22
CA ARG A 400 -23.03 -20.20 -12.89
C ARG A 400 -23.93 -19.39 -11.97
N GLU A 401 -23.34 -18.73 -10.97
CA GLU A 401 -24.09 -17.94 -9.98
C GLU A 401 -24.73 -16.71 -10.62
N ILE A 402 -23.99 -15.99 -11.46
CA ILE A 402 -24.47 -14.76 -12.10
C ILE A 402 -25.60 -15.02 -13.11
N ALA A 403 -25.70 -16.24 -13.67
CA ALA A 403 -26.77 -16.59 -14.61
C ALA A 403 -28.19 -16.48 -13.99
N ASN A 404 -28.30 -16.55 -12.66
CA ASN A 404 -29.57 -16.37 -11.93
C ASN A 404 -29.66 -15.01 -11.24
N PHE A 405 -28.86 -14.03 -11.64
CA PHE A 405 -28.83 -12.72 -11.02
C PHE A 405 -30.14 -11.95 -11.27
N PRO A 406 -30.80 -11.41 -10.22
CA PRO A 406 -32.19 -10.97 -10.32
C PRO A 406 -32.40 -9.59 -10.97
N TYR A 407 -31.33 -8.88 -11.34
CA TYR A 407 -31.39 -7.52 -11.87
C TYR A 407 -30.82 -7.45 -13.29
N PRO A 408 -31.20 -6.45 -14.11
CA PRO A 408 -30.60 -6.25 -15.42
C PRO A 408 -29.12 -5.84 -15.34
N TYR A 409 -28.28 -6.49 -16.14
CA TYR A 409 -26.86 -6.16 -16.28
C TYR A 409 -26.38 -6.55 -17.69
N SER A 410 -25.27 -5.97 -18.10
CA SER A 410 -24.40 -6.56 -19.12
C SER A 410 -23.03 -6.82 -18.50
N LEU A 411 -22.26 -7.74 -19.09
CA LEU A 411 -20.92 -8.03 -18.61
C LEU A 411 -19.93 -8.21 -19.76
N ILE A 412 -18.66 -7.99 -19.44
CA ILE A 412 -17.51 -8.36 -20.25
C ILE A 412 -16.63 -9.23 -19.35
N ASN A 413 -16.53 -10.52 -19.68
CA ASN A 413 -15.57 -11.39 -19.04
C ASN A 413 -14.17 -10.98 -19.53
N LEU A 414 -13.27 -10.63 -18.62
CA LEU A 414 -11.92 -10.19 -18.97
C LEU A 414 -10.92 -11.35 -18.85
N SER A 415 -11.07 -12.15 -17.80
CA SER A 415 -10.26 -13.34 -17.52
C SER A 415 -11.01 -14.33 -16.64
N GLU A 416 -10.39 -15.48 -16.35
CA GLU A 416 -10.94 -16.49 -15.43
C GLU A 416 -11.24 -15.95 -14.01
N VAL A 417 -10.68 -14.79 -13.65
CA VAL A 417 -10.81 -14.17 -12.32
C VAL A 417 -11.40 -12.76 -12.33
N TYR A 418 -11.54 -12.13 -13.49
CA TYR A 418 -12.04 -10.75 -13.61
C TYR A 418 -13.20 -10.66 -14.59
N THR A 419 -14.30 -10.07 -14.10
CA THR A 419 -15.46 -9.71 -14.92
C THR A 419 -15.82 -8.26 -14.68
N LEU A 420 -16.02 -7.52 -15.77
CA LEU A 420 -16.55 -6.16 -15.75
C LEU A 420 -18.06 -6.23 -15.91
N MET A 421 -18.81 -5.75 -14.92
CA MET A 421 -20.28 -5.69 -14.98
C MET A 421 -20.73 -4.24 -15.17
N PHE A 422 -21.76 -4.05 -15.99
CA PHE A 422 -22.37 -2.75 -16.29
C PHE A 422 -23.85 -2.77 -15.93
N PHE A 423 -24.32 -1.61 -15.47
CA PHE A 423 -25.70 -1.38 -15.07
C PHE A 423 -26.22 -0.10 -15.71
N GLU A 424 -27.48 -0.07 -16.13
CA GLU A 424 -28.17 1.17 -16.55
C GLU A 424 -28.29 2.18 -15.40
N SER A 425 -28.28 1.66 -14.16
CA SER A 425 -28.19 2.43 -12.93
C SER A 425 -27.70 1.51 -11.83
N LEU A 426 -26.50 1.76 -11.29
CA LEU A 426 -25.94 0.95 -10.22
C LEU A 426 -26.59 1.33 -8.89
N LYS A 427 -27.49 0.45 -8.40
CA LYS A 427 -28.20 0.64 -7.13
C LYS A 427 -27.59 -0.19 -6.01
N ARG A 428 -27.80 0.26 -4.77
CA ARG A 428 -27.45 -0.48 -3.55
C ARG A 428 -27.92 -1.94 -3.58
N GLU A 429 -29.17 -2.20 -3.97
CA GLU A 429 -29.74 -3.55 -4.01
C GLU A 429 -29.03 -4.49 -5.03
N TYR A 430 -28.41 -3.93 -6.08
CA TYR A 430 -27.65 -4.71 -7.07
C TYR A 430 -26.28 -5.09 -6.49
N ILE A 431 -25.61 -4.10 -5.89
CA ILE A 431 -24.34 -4.29 -5.18
C ILE A 431 -24.53 -5.36 -4.09
N GLU A 432 -25.56 -5.24 -3.26
CA GLU A 432 -25.88 -6.22 -2.21
C GLU A 432 -26.12 -7.63 -2.77
N ALA A 433 -26.78 -7.76 -3.93
CA ALA A 433 -27.01 -9.06 -4.54
C ALA A 433 -25.73 -9.69 -5.11
N ILE A 434 -24.86 -8.91 -5.77
CA ILE A 434 -23.57 -9.40 -6.31
C ILE A 434 -22.71 -9.89 -5.17
N LEU A 435 -22.75 -9.16 -4.08
CA LEU A 435 -21.99 -9.44 -2.89
C LEU A 435 -22.49 -10.63 -2.06
N ARG A 436 -23.71 -11.10 -2.30
CA ARG A 436 -24.25 -12.33 -1.70
C ARG A 436 -23.79 -13.59 -2.44
N LEU A 437 -23.22 -13.45 -3.64
CA LEU A 437 -22.69 -14.55 -4.43
C LEU A 437 -21.45 -15.14 -3.72
N GLU A 438 -21.45 -16.45 -3.47
CA GLU A 438 -20.35 -17.13 -2.77
C GLU A 438 -19.05 -17.06 -3.58
N SER A 439 -19.18 -16.98 -4.90
CA SER A 439 -18.06 -16.91 -5.84
C SER A 439 -17.33 -15.56 -5.90
N VAL A 440 -17.90 -14.49 -5.33
CA VAL A 440 -17.35 -13.13 -5.40
C VAL A 440 -16.38 -12.88 -4.25
N TYR A 441 -15.16 -12.44 -4.57
CA TYR A 441 -14.13 -12.10 -3.59
C TYR A 441 -14.06 -10.60 -3.31
N ILE A 442 -14.04 -9.78 -4.36
CA ILE A 442 -13.85 -8.32 -4.28
C ILE A 442 -14.68 -7.66 -5.39
N ILE A 443 -15.28 -6.51 -5.09
CA ILE A 443 -15.79 -5.58 -6.11
C ILE A 443 -15.03 -4.26 -6.03
N GLU A 444 -14.70 -3.67 -7.17
CA GLU A 444 -13.95 -2.42 -7.28
C GLU A 444 -14.69 -1.46 -8.22
N ASN A 445 -14.64 -0.16 -7.91
CA ASN A 445 -15.14 0.87 -8.83
C ASN A 445 -14.21 0.97 -10.04
N VAL A 446 -14.79 1.26 -11.20
CA VAL A 446 -14.04 1.44 -12.44
C VAL A 446 -13.94 2.92 -12.75
N VAL A 447 -12.73 3.39 -13.07
CA VAL A 447 -12.47 4.80 -13.36
C VAL A 447 -11.70 4.96 -14.67
N PRO A 448 -11.86 6.09 -15.36
CA PRO A 448 -11.01 6.42 -16.50
C PRO A 448 -9.57 6.66 -16.04
N ILE A 449 -8.63 6.19 -16.86
CA ILE A 449 -7.18 6.41 -16.72
C ILE A 449 -6.63 7.02 -18.01
N THR A 450 -5.49 7.70 -17.93
CA THR A 450 -4.85 8.39 -19.06
C THR A 450 -3.36 8.07 -19.14
N PRO A 451 -2.73 8.10 -20.33
CA PRO A 451 -1.27 8.16 -20.43
C PRO A 451 -0.72 9.36 -19.64
N LEU A 452 0.42 9.16 -18.98
CA LEU A 452 1.08 10.15 -18.12
C LEU A 452 2.24 10.88 -18.81
N GLY A 453 2.08 11.20 -20.10
CA GLY A 453 3.07 11.94 -20.88
C GLY A 453 2.44 12.76 -22.01
N GLN A 454 2.96 13.97 -22.22
CA GLN A 454 2.59 14.84 -23.32
C GLN A 454 3.64 14.75 -24.43
N ILE A 455 3.19 14.42 -25.64
CA ILE A 455 4.05 14.30 -26.82
C ILE A 455 4.12 15.63 -27.56
N THR A 456 5.35 16.06 -27.90
CA THR A 456 5.61 17.17 -28.80
C THR A 456 6.32 16.65 -30.03
N ARG A 457 5.81 16.98 -31.23
CA ARG A 457 6.43 16.53 -32.49
C ARG A 457 7.74 17.29 -32.73
N GLY A 458 8.78 16.56 -33.11
CA GLY A 458 10.14 17.08 -33.31
C GLY A 458 11.09 16.72 -32.17
N THR A 459 12.37 16.96 -32.38
CA THR A 459 13.45 16.65 -31.42
C THR A 459 14.21 17.89 -30.95
N GLU A 460 13.73 19.08 -31.31
CA GLU A 460 14.36 20.35 -30.94
C GLU A 460 14.35 20.51 -29.42
N ASN A 461 15.51 20.84 -28.83
CA ASN A 461 15.72 20.95 -27.37
C ASN A 461 15.48 19.65 -26.57
N GLY A 462 15.33 18.51 -27.25
CA GLY A 462 15.15 17.23 -26.58
C GLY A 462 16.45 16.67 -26.00
N VAL A 463 16.32 15.79 -25.01
CA VAL A 463 17.44 15.09 -24.36
C VAL A 463 17.17 13.59 -24.25
N THR A 464 18.22 12.78 -24.10
CA THR A 464 18.09 11.34 -23.80
C THR A 464 18.41 11.01 -22.35
N ALA A 465 19.04 11.93 -21.62
CA ALA A 465 19.29 11.88 -20.18
C ALA A 465 19.96 10.59 -19.62
N LYS A 466 20.68 9.83 -20.46
CA LYS A 466 21.39 8.60 -20.07
C LYS A 466 22.56 8.84 -19.10
N GLU A 467 23.26 9.95 -19.29
CA GLU A 467 24.39 10.33 -18.43
C GLU A 467 23.92 10.75 -17.03
N ASP A 468 22.79 11.46 -16.95
CA ASP A 468 22.26 12.02 -15.70
C ASP A 468 21.91 10.95 -14.67
N ILE A 469 21.63 9.73 -15.12
CA ILE A 469 21.29 8.56 -14.29
C ILE A 469 22.41 7.51 -14.22
N GLY A 470 23.62 7.84 -14.70
CA GLY A 470 24.82 7.01 -14.55
C GLY A 470 24.88 5.74 -15.42
N VAL A 471 23.99 5.57 -16.40
CA VAL A 471 23.89 4.34 -17.21
C VAL A 471 25.06 4.18 -18.19
N ASN A 472 25.58 5.28 -18.75
CA ASN A 472 26.67 5.23 -19.73
C ASN A 472 27.96 4.59 -19.17
N PHE A 473 28.18 4.65 -17.86
CA PHE A 473 29.28 3.97 -17.19
C PHE A 473 29.29 2.47 -17.50
N PHE A 474 28.12 1.81 -17.50
CA PHE A 474 28.02 0.37 -17.74
C PHE A 474 28.00 0.04 -19.24
N LYS A 475 27.39 0.90 -20.06
CA LYS A 475 27.36 0.69 -21.52
C LYS A 475 28.73 0.78 -22.18
N THR A 476 29.64 1.58 -21.62
CA THR A 476 30.96 1.84 -22.19
C THR A 476 32.09 1.10 -21.48
N ASN A 477 31.81 0.39 -20.38
CA ASN A 477 32.83 -0.33 -19.63
C ASN A 477 33.06 -1.74 -20.22
N PRO A 478 34.27 -2.04 -20.72
CA PRO A 478 34.57 -3.32 -21.37
C PRO A 478 34.60 -4.51 -20.41
N ASN A 479 34.70 -4.27 -19.09
CA ASN A 479 34.77 -5.31 -18.08
C ASN A 479 33.43 -5.55 -17.36
N LEU A 480 32.42 -4.69 -17.59
CA LEU A 480 31.12 -4.76 -16.94
C LEU A 480 30.05 -4.13 -17.85
N THR A 481 29.77 -4.79 -18.97
CA THR A 481 28.81 -4.33 -19.97
C THR A 481 27.39 -4.81 -19.61
N LEU A 482 26.51 -3.87 -19.25
CA LEU A 482 25.09 -4.15 -19.00
C LEU A 482 24.22 -3.45 -20.05
N LEU A 483 23.40 -4.23 -20.76
CA LEU A 483 22.52 -3.78 -21.85
C LEU A 483 21.07 -4.27 -21.70
N GLY A 484 20.76 -5.06 -20.66
CA GLY A 484 19.42 -5.59 -20.37
C GLY A 484 19.19 -7.03 -20.87
N ALA A 485 20.24 -7.72 -21.30
CA ALA A 485 20.14 -9.08 -21.82
C ALA A 485 19.48 -10.05 -20.82
N GLY A 486 18.63 -10.95 -21.32
CA GLY A 486 17.95 -11.96 -20.50
C GLY A 486 16.81 -11.41 -19.61
N THR A 487 16.33 -10.19 -19.87
CA THR A 487 15.21 -9.57 -19.13
C THR A 487 14.04 -9.22 -20.06
N LEU A 488 12.84 -9.13 -19.48
CA LEU A 488 11.63 -8.64 -20.13
C LEU A 488 11.21 -7.29 -19.55
N ILE A 489 10.75 -6.37 -20.40
CA ILE A 489 10.03 -5.17 -19.98
C ILE A 489 8.60 -5.24 -20.54
N GLY A 490 7.63 -5.34 -19.62
CA GLY A 490 6.21 -5.27 -19.89
C GLY A 490 5.74 -3.83 -20.03
N ILE A 491 5.28 -3.41 -21.20
CA ILE A 491 4.76 -2.07 -21.48
C ILE A 491 3.24 -2.16 -21.56
N ILE A 492 2.54 -1.53 -20.61
CA ILE A 492 1.07 -1.46 -20.60
C ILE A 492 0.67 -0.03 -20.95
N ASP A 493 0.25 0.19 -22.19
CA ASP A 493 0.09 1.53 -22.75
C ASP A 493 -0.84 1.54 -23.99
N THR A 494 -0.66 2.48 -24.91
CA THR A 494 -1.45 2.67 -26.15
C THR A 494 -1.11 1.70 -27.28
N GLY A 495 -0.09 0.85 -27.10
CA GLY A 495 0.41 -0.08 -28.11
C GLY A 495 1.86 0.20 -28.49
N ILE A 496 2.30 -0.33 -29.63
CA ILE A 496 3.63 -0.10 -30.18
C ILE A 496 3.61 -0.15 -31.71
N ASP A 497 4.36 0.72 -32.37
CA ASP A 497 4.73 0.56 -33.78
C ASP A 497 5.82 -0.52 -33.91
N TYR A 498 5.42 -1.77 -34.07
CA TYR A 498 6.34 -2.90 -34.17
C TYR A 498 7.17 -2.93 -35.47
N LEU A 499 6.82 -2.11 -36.47
CA LEU A 499 7.61 -1.95 -37.71
C LEU A 499 8.70 -0.87 -37.59
N HIS A 500 8.74 -0.16 -36.45
CA HIS A 500 9.80 0.80 -36.20
C HIS A 500 11.16 0.09 -36.09
N LYS A 501 12.18 0.56 -36.82
CA LYS A 501 13.51 -0.09 -36.92
C LYS A 501 14.24 -0.23 -35.59
N ASP A 502 13.94 0.63 -34.62
CA ASP A 502 14.50 0.52 -33.26
C ASP A 502 13.93 -0.66 -32.45
N PHE A 503 12.93 -1.38 -32.96
CA PHE A 503 12.37 -2.60 -32.36
C PHE A 503 12.60 -3.86 -33.21
N ILE A 504 13.44 -3.77 -34.24
CA ILE A 504 13.82 -4.87 -35.12
C ILE A 504 15.32 -5.11 -34.94
N TYR A 505 15.69 -6.31 -34.51
CA TYR A 505 17.08 -6.72 -34.37
C TYR A 505 17.80 -6.71 -35.73
N PRO A 506 19.15 -6.65 -35.73
CA PRO A 506 19.93 -6.66 -36.97
C PRO A 506 19.70 -7.90 -37.86
N ASP A 507 19.22 -9.02 -37.30
CA ASP A 507 18.88 -10.24 -38.02
C ASP A 507 17.46 -10.21 -38.65
N GLY A 508 16.73 -9.10 -38.51
CA GLY A 508 15.38 -8.92 -39.01
C GLY A 508 14.27 -9.43 -38.08
N THR A 509 14.61 -9.98 -36.92
CA THR A 509 13.63 -10.46 -35.95
C THR A 509 13.16 -9.36 -35.00
N SER A 510 11.98 -9.53 -34.41
CA SER A 510 11.38 -8.57 -33.49
C SER A 510 12.00 -8.67 -32.10
N LYS A 511 12.27 -7.50 -31.51
CA LYS A 511 12.51 -7.33 -30.07
C LYS A 511 11.30 -7.70 -29.22
N ILE A 512 10.10 -7.55 -29.78
CA ILE A 512 8.85 -7.80 -29.08
C ILE A 512 8.63 -9.31 -29.03
N ARG A 513 8.51 -9.84 -27.81
CA ARG A 513 8.30 -11.26 -27.55
C ARG A 513 6.82 -11.64 -27.61
N TYR A 514 5.99 -10.79 -27.03
CA TYR A 514 4.53 -10.92 -27.05
C TYR A 514 3.90 -9.54 -27.20
N LEU A 515 2.83 -9.45 -28.00
CA LEU A 515 1.99 -8.26 -28.12
C LEU A 515 0.53 -8.68 -27.90
N TRP A 516 -0.11 -8.17 -26.86
CA TRP A 516 -1.53 -8.35 -26.62
C TRP A 516 -2.29 -7.06 -26.96
N ASP A 517 -3.09 -7.10 -28.02
CA ASP A 517 -4.02 -6.01 -28.35
C ASP A 517 -5.39 -6.34 -27.76
N GLN A 518 -5.72 -5.71 -26.63
CA GLN A 518 -7.01 -5.91 -25.96
C GLN A 518 -8.19 -5.40 -26.80
N SER A 519 -7.96 -4.50 -27.75
CA SER A 519 -9.00 -3.88 -28.58
C SER A 519 -9.40 -4.70 -29.80
N LYS A 520 -8.64 -5.75 -30.12
CA LYS A 520 -8.82 -6.55 -31.34
C LYS A 520 -9.39 -7.92 -31.03
N ASP A 521 -10.63 -8.16 -31.44
CA ASP A 521 -11.27 -9.46 -31.31
C ASP A 521 -10.49 -10.56 -32.06
N GLY A 522 -10.35 -11.73 -31.42
CA GLY A 522 -9.67 -12.86 -32.05
C GLY A 522 -9.24 -13.93 -31.06
N LYS A 523 -7.92 -14.11 -30.92
CA LYS A 523 -7.31 -15.19 -30.14
C LYS A 523 -6.75 -14.63 -28.83
N PRO A 524 -7.55 -14.56 -27.75
CA PRO A 524 -7.07 -14.02 -26.49
C PRO A 524 -5.98 -14.91 -25.86
N PRO A 525 -5.11 -14.35 -25.02
CA PRO A 525 -4.13 -15.14 -24.26
C PRO A 525 -4.82 -16.20 -23.39
N LYS A 526 -4.11 -17.28 -23.07
CA LYS A 526 -4.65 -18.35 -22.22
C LYS A 526 -5.09 -17.81 -20.85
N GLY A 527 -6.32 -18.10 -20.45
CA GLY A 527 -6.93 -17.62 -19.19
C GLY A 527 -7.57 -16.23 -19.29
N PHE A 528 -7.53 -15.60 -20.46
CA PHE A 528 -8.15 -14.32 -20.78
C PHE A 528 -9.22 -14.50 -21.86
N PHE A 529 -10.18 -13.59 -21.91
CA PHE A 529 -11.36 -13.71 -22.78
C PHE A 529 -11.53 -12.53 -23.75
N ILE A 530 -10.58 -11.59 -23.78
CA ILE A 530 -10.62 -10.40 -24.63
C ILE A 530 -9.32 -10.22 -25.44
N GLY A 531 -9.45 -9.55 -26.58
CA GLY A 531 -8.31 -9.17 -27.41
C GLY A 531 -7.66 -10.31 -28.18
N THR A 532 -6.51 -10.01 -28.78
CA THR A 532 -5.69 -10.95 -29.54
C THR A 532 -4.22 -10.88 -29.14
N GLU A 533 -3.65 -12.04 -28.82
CA GLU A 533 -2.22 -12.19 -28.55
C GLU A 533 -1.46 -12.56 -29.82
N TYR A 534 -0.36 -11.85 -30.07
CA TYR A 534 0.60 -12.14 -31.13
C TYR A 534 1.93 -12.54 -30.50
N THR A 535 2.49 -13.63 -31.03
CA THR A 535 3.82 -14.12 -30.66
C THR A 535 4.91 -13.41 -31.46
N ARG A 536 6.17 -13.55 -31.05
CA ARG A 536 7.32 -13.08 -31.84
C ARG A 536 7.28 -13.62 -33.27
N GLU A 537 6.88 -14.87 -33.47
CA GLU A 537 6.80 -15.51 -34.77
C GLU A 537 5.76 -14.81 -35.68
N ASP A 538 4.60 -14.44 -35.12
CA ASP A 538 3.58 -13.68 -35.84
C ASP A 538 4.10 -12.30 -36.24
N ILE A 539 4.79 -11.61 -35.31
CA ILE A 539 5.37 -10.29 -35.54
C ILE A 539 6.50 -10.35 -36.57
N ASN A 540 7.37 -11.35 -36.51
CA ASN A 540 8.44 -11.56 -37.49
C ASN A 540 7.88 -11.77 -38.90
N LYS A 541 6.78 -12.53 -39.02
CA LYS A 541 6.10 -12.70 -40.29
C LYS A 541 5.58 -11.35 -40.81
N ALA A 542 4.93 -10.56 -39.96
CA ALA A 542 4.43 -9.24 -40.32
C ALA A 542 5.56 -8.26 -40.69
N ILE A 543 6.70 -8.29 -39.99
CA ILE A 543 7.91 -7.50 -40.34
C ILE A 543 8.40 -7.86 -41.74
N ASN A 544 8.52 -9.15 -42.05
CA ASN A 544 8.97 -9.62 -43.37
C ASN A 544 8.02 -9.21 -44.50
N GLU A 545 6.72 -9.16 -44.21
CA GLU A 545 5.67 -8.75 -45.15
C GLU A 545 5.45 -7.23 -45.17
N ASN A 546 6.12 -6.48 -44.27
CA ASN A 546 5.87 -5.06 -43.98
C ASN A 546 4.38 -4.77 -43.73
N ASP A 547 3.72 -5.68 -43.02
CA ASP A 547 2.32 -5.62 -42.65
C ASP A 547 2.17 -4.95 -41.28
N SER A 548 1.41 -3.85 -41.21
CA SER A 548 1.09 -3.13 -39.98
C SER A 548 -0.24 -3.56 -39.34
N SER A 549 -0.91 -4.57 -39.90
CA SER A 549 -2.30 -4.90 -39.55
C SER A 549 -2.46 -5.65 -38.22
N LEU A 550 -1.39 -6.17 -37.61
CA LEU A 550 -1.49 -6.92 -36.35
C LEU A 550 -2.03 -6.03 -35.23
N SER A 551 -1.43 -4.85 -35.06
CA SER A 551 -1.77 -3.82 -34.07
C SER A 551 -1.11 -2.48 -34.46
N GLU A 552 -1.83 -1.37 -34.35
CA GLU A 552 -1.28 -0.02 -34.58
C GLU A 552 -1.24 0.77 -33.26
N ASP A 553 -0.24 1.63 -33.07
CA ASP A 553 -0.23 2.62 -31.98
C ASP A 553 -0.64 3.98 -32.53
N GLU A 554 -1.93 4.30 -32.42
CA GLU A 554 -2.50 5.51 -33.02
C GLU A 554 -2.14 6.78 -32.23
N VAL A 555 -1.69 6.62 -30.98
CA VAL A 555 -1.30 7.73 -30.09
C VAL A 555 0.21 7.98 -30.18
N GLY A 556 1.00 6.91 -30.25
CA GLY A 556 2.46 6.94 -30.26
C GLY A 556 3.10 6.96 -28.87
N HIS A 557 2.31 7.04 -27.79
CA HIS A 557 2.83 7.11 -26.43
C HIS A 557 3.52 5.79 -26.05
N GLY A 558 2.87 4.65 -26.25
CA GLY A 558 3.45 3.34 -25.96
C GLY A 558 4.72 3.04 -26.78
N THR A 559 4.77 3.48 -28.04
CA THR A 559 5.98 3.43 -28.88
C THR A 559 7.15 4.20 -28.25
N MET A 560 6.90 5.43 -27.80
CA MET A 560 7.92 6.26 -27.16
C MET A 560 8.41 5.67 -25.84
N ILE A 561 7.50 5.22 -24.98
CA ILE A 561 7.84 4.58 -23.69
C ILE A 561 8.66 3.30 -23.92
N SER A 562 8.26 2.47 -24.87
CA SER A 562 9.01 1.27 -25.27
C SER A 562 10.43 1.60 -25.75
N GLY A 563 10.56 2.68 -26.51
CA GLY A 563 11.84 3.16 -27.02
C GLY A 563 12.79 3.70 -25.95
N ILE A 564 12.27 4.48 -24.98
CA ILE A 564 13.07 4.94 -23.83
C ILE A 564 13.59 3.73 -23.04
N CYS A 565 12.73 2.75 -22.77
CA CYS A 565 13.10 1.53 -22.07
C CYS A 565 14.18 0.75 -22.83
N ALA A 566 13.95 0.42 -24.09
CA ALA A 566 14.70 -0.64 -24.79
C ALA A 566 14.91 -0.42 -26.30
N GLY A 567 14.74 0.78 -26.84
CA GLY A 567 14.98 1.05 -28.25
C GLY A 567 16.43 0.77 -28.66
N LEU A 568 16.65 0.14 -29.82
CA LEU A 568 17.98 -0.26 -30.30
C LEU A 568 18.84 0.92 -30.78
N GLY A 569 18.23 2.07 -31.08
CA GLY A 569 18.89 3.19 -31.74
C GLY A 569 19.41 2.81 -33.14
N SER A 570 18.67 1.96 -33.86
CA SER A 570 19.04 1.43 -35.18
C SER A 570 19.06 2.52 -36.24
N ILE A 571 18.17 3.51 -36.14
CA ILE A 571 18.18 4.68 -37.04
C ILE A 571 19.19 5.73 -36.53
N LYS A 572 19.14 6.04 -35.24
CA LYS A 572 20.03 7.02 -34.58
C LYS A 572 20.57 6.45 -33.28
N LYS A 573 21.87 6.10 -33.26
CA LYS A 573 22.50 5.47 -32.09
C LYS A 573 22.45 6.33 -30.83
N GLU A 574 22.51 7.66 -30.98
CA GLU A 574 22.35 8.63 -29.90
C GLU A 574 21.03 8.46 -29.13
N TYR A 575 19.95 8.03 -29.79
CA TYR A 575 18.61 7.82 -29.23
C TYR A 575 18.34 6.39 -28.77
N GLU A 576 19.37 5.53 -28.71
CA GLU A 576 19.25 4.22 -28.09
C GLU A 576 18.69 4.34 -26.66
N GLY A 577 17.72 3.48 -26.32
CA GLY A 577 17.09 3.40 -25.01
C GLY A 577 18.03 2.91 -23.91
N ILE A 578 17.52 2.79 -22.69
CA ILE A 578 18.34 2.44 -21.52
C ILE A 578 18.86 1.00 -21.58
N ALA A 579 17.99 0.04 -21.90
CA ALA A 579 18.26 -1.40 -21.93
C ALA A 579 18.04 -1.99 -23.34
N PRO A 580 18.92 -1.70 -24.32
CA PRO A 580 18.74 -2.07 -25.72
C PRO A 580 18.74 -3.58 -26.00
N GLU A 581 19.14 -4.44 -25.08
CA GLU A 581 19.08 -5.90 -25.23
C GLU A 581 17.92 -6.55 -24.46
N ALA A 582 17.14 -5.77 -23.71
CA ALA A 582 15.90 -6.27 -23.10
C ALA A 582 14.85 -6.57 -24.18
N GLU A 583 14.10 -7.65 -24.00
CA GLU A 583 12.96 -7.99 -24.85
C GLU A 583 11.68 -7.31 -24.31
N LEU A 584 10.69 -7.09 -25.19
CA LEU A 584 9.46 -6.40 -24.81
C LEU A 584 8.26 -7.34 -24.75
N VAL A 585 7.39 -7.13 -23.76
CA VAL A 585 6.01 -7.64 -23.74
C VAL A 585 5.11 -6.41 -23.80
N VAL A 586 4.31 -6.27 -24.85
CA VAL A 586 3.48 -5.06 -25.02
C VAL A 586 2.01 -5.40 -24.85
N VAL A 587 1.28 -4.59 -24.10
CA VAL A 587 -0.17 -4.67 -23.97
C VAL A 587 -0.76 -3.33 -24.42
N LYS A 588 -1.50 -3.34 -25.53
CA LYS A 588 -2.35 -2.23 -25.95
C LYS A 588 -3.67 -2.32 -25.20
N LEU A 589 -3.96 -1.34 -24.36
CA LEU A 589 -5.21 -1.33 -23.61
C LEU A 589 -6.41 -1.06 -24.52
N ALA A 590 -7.51 -1.78 -24.30
CA ALA A 590 -8.78 -1.44 -24.95
C ALA A 590 -9.44 -0.26 -24.25
N LYS A 591 -10.28 0.45 -25.00
CA LYS A 591 -11.15 1.49 -24.45
C LYS A 591 -12.52 0.90 -24.16
N VAL A 592 -13.07 1.23 -22.99
CA VAL A 592 -14.45 0.96 -22.61
C VAL A 592 -15.17 2.30 -22.58
N ASN A 593 -16.25 2.42 -23.35
CA ASN A 593 -17.01 3.68 -23.52
C ASN A 593 -16.13 4.89 -23.91
N GLY A 594 -15.09 4.64 -24.71
CA GLY A 594 -14.16 5.68 -25.20
C GLY A 594 -12.97 6.00 -24.29
N PHE A 595 -12.86 5.39 -23.10
CA PHE A 595 -11.75 5.64 -22.17
C PHE A 595 -10.95 4.37 -21.90
N TYR A 596 -9.65 4.53 -21.66
CA TYR A 596 -8.90 3.49 -20.95
C TYR A 596 -9.41 3.42 -19.51
N THR A 597 -9.47 2.23 -18.92
CA THR A 597 -10.04 2.04 -17.58
C THR A 597 -9.13 1.27 -16.64
N SER A 598 -9.32 1.48 -15.34
CA SER A 598 -8.62 0.73 -14.28
C SER A 598 -8.80 -0.78 -14.42
N ALA A 599 -9.95 -1.27 -14.89
CA ALA A 599 -10.23 -2.69 -15.10
C ALA A 599 -9.36 -3.33 -16.19
N MET A 600 -9.21 -2.64 -17.33
CA MET A 600 -8.36 -3.12 -18.42
C MET A 600 -6.88 -3.14 -18.02
N LEU A 601 -6.46 -2.15 -17.23
CA LEU A 601 -5.12 -2.05 -16.67
C LEU A 601 -4.81 -3.18 -15.67
N GLU A 602 -5.69 -3.44 -14.70
CA GLU A 602 -5.53 -4.55 -13.74
C GLU A 602 -5.46 -5.93 -14.44
N THR A 603 -6.23 -6.08 -15.53
CA THR A 603 -6.21 -7.28 -16.37
C THR A 603 -4.89 -7.40 -17.14
N ALA A 604 -4.39 -6.30 -17.71
CA ALA A 604 -3.08 -6.24 -18.39
C ALA A 604 -1.92 -6.57 -17.46
N ILE A 605 -1.91 -6.03 -16.23
CA ILE A 605 -0.91 -6.33 -15.21
C ILE A 605 -0.91 -7.84 -14.90
N SER A 606 -2.10 -8.44 -14.75
CA SER A 606 -2.21 -9.88 -14.49
C SER A 606 -1.69 -10.74 -15.64
N TYR A 607 -1.87 -10.32 -16.89
CA TYR A 607 -1.29 -11.02 -18.05
C TYR A 607 0.24 -11.00 -18.02
N VAL A 608 0.86 -9.83 -17.79
CA VAL A 608 2.33 -9.74 -17.74
C VAL A 608 2.89 -10.57 -16.58
N TYR A 609 2.20 -10.64 -15.44
CA TYR A 609 2.57 -11.54 -14.34
C TYR A 609 2.54 -13.02 -14.74
N GLU A 610 1.52 -13.46 -15.48
CA GLU A 610 1.45 -14.85 -15.97
C GLU A 610 2.56 -15.14 -16.98
N ILE A 611 2.91 -14.19 -17.86
CA ILE A 611 4.08 -14.33 -18.75
C ILE A 611 5.36 -14.50 -17.93
N ALA A 612 5.63 -13.59 -16.97
CA ALA A 612 6.82 -13.64 -16.13
C ALA A 612 6.94 -14.98 -15.37
N LYS A 613 5.81 -15.50 -14.87
CA LYS A 613 5.73 -16.78 -14.17
C LYS A 613 5.99 -17.97 -15.10
N ASN A 614 5.40 -17.96 -16.29
CA ASN A 614 5.49 -19.07 -17.25
C ASN A 614 6.86 -19.14 -17.93
N THR A 615 7.48 -17.99 -18.24
CA THR A 615 8.81 -17.94 -18.87
C THR A 615 9.95 -17.98 -17.85
N GLN A 616 9.66 -17.73 -16.57
CA GLN A 616 10.64 -17.55 -15.49
C GLN A 616 11.68 -16.45 -15.75
N THR A 617 11.40 -15.54 -16.68
CA THR A 617 12.32 -14.45 -17.07
C THR A 617 12.15 -13.26 -16.12
N PRO A 618 13.26 -12.63 -15.65
CA PRO A 618 13.18 -11.40 -14.88
C PRO A 618 12.41 -10.33 -15.64
N THR A 619 11.31 -9.85 -15.06
CA THR A 619 10.34 -9.01 -15.76
C THR A 619 10.09 -7.69 -15.02
N ILE A 620 10.10 -6.58 -15.75
CA ILE A 620 9.77 -5.26 -15.23
C ILE A 620 8.45 -4.84 -15.86
N ILE A 621 7.41 -4.63 -15.04
CA ILE A 621 6.10 -4.15 -15.48
C ILE A 621 6.12 -2.62 -15.38
N ASN A 622 6.22 -1.96 -16.52
CA ASN A 622 6.17 -0.50 -16.62
C ASN A 622 4.72 -0.05 -16.84
N VAL A 623 4.17 0.65 -15.85
CA VAL A 623 2.82 1.25 -15.92
C VAL A 623 2.95 2.76 -16.05
N SER A 624 2.56 3.27 -17.22
CA SER A 624 2.70 4.68 -17.60
C SER A 624 1.35 5.40 -17.72
N MET A 625 0.33 4.88 -17.04
CA MET A 625 -1.04 5.41 -17.03
C MET A 625 -1.55 5.57 -15.60
N GLY A 626 -2.43 6.56 -15.36
CA GLY A 626 -2.93 6.85 -14.02
C GLY A 626 -4.23 7.66 -13.99
N SER A 627 -4.77 7.85 -12.77
CA SER A 627 -5.94 8.68 -12.47
C SER A 627 -5.86 9.23 -11.04
N ASN A 628 -6.38 10.43 -10.79
CA ASN A 628 -6.59 11.01 -9.46
C ASN A 628 -7.73 10.32 -8.71
N LEU A 629 -8.66 9.72 -9.45
CA LEU A 629 -9.76 8.94 -8.88
C LEU A 629 -9.20 7.63 -8.30
N LEU A 630 -9.85 7.10 -7.27
CA LEU A 630 -9.41 5.94 -6.49
C LEU A 630 -8.11 6.16 -5.68
N ALA A 631 -7.75 7.40 -5.33
CA ALA A 631 -6.58 7.69 -4.47
C ALA A 631 -6.62 6.92 -3.12
N GLY A 632 -7.82 6.67 -2.57
CA GLY A 632 -8.06 5.86 -1.37
C GLY A 632 -7.78 4.36 -1.50
N TYR A 633 -7.41 3.85 -2.68
CA TYR A 633 -6.99 2.45 -2.88
C TYR A 633 -5.55 2.18 -2.43
N ALA A 634 -4.87 3.15 -1.81
CA ALA A 634 -3.55 2.96 -1.20
C ALA A 634 -3.47 1.73 -0.28
N SER A 635 -4.53 1.46 0.51
CA SER A 635 -4.61 0.29 1.42
C SER A 635 -4.98 -1.04 0.75
N ASN A 636 -5.34 -1.03 -0.54
CA ASN A 636 -5.71 -2.23 -1.30
C ASN A 636 -4.44 -2.85 -1.91
N ILE A 637 -3.67 -3.51 -1.06
CA ILE A 637 -2.45 -4.24 -1.44
C ILE A 637 -2.88 -5.61 -1.97
N LYS A 638 -2.32 -6.08 -3.10
CA LYS A 638 -2.56 -7.43 -3.66
C LYS A 638 -1.27 -8.29 -3.53
N PRO A 639 -0.88 -8.68 -2.30
CA PRO A 639 0.46 -9.18 -1.97
C PRO A 639 0.79 -10.57 -2.56
N LYS A 640 -0.23 -11.39 -2.87
CA LYS A 640 -0.03 -12.77 -3.32
C LYS A 640 0.74 -12.91 -4.65
N LYS A 641 0.76 -11.88 -5.50
CA LYS A 641 1.43 -11.93 -6.81
C LYS A 641 2.83 -11.29 -6.82
N THR A 642 3.01 -10.17 -6.11
CA THR A 642 4.18 -9.29 -6.28
C THR A 642 5.42 -9.68 -5.46
N TYR A 643 5.27 -10.33 -4.30
CA TYR A 643 6.39 -10.54 -3.37
C TYR A 643 7.22 -11.81 -3.60
N PHE A 644 6.78 -12.72 -4.47
CA PHE A 644 7.45 -14.00 -4.75
C PHE A 644 7.80 -14.24 -6.22
N SER A 645 7.38 -13.38 -7.16
CA SER A 645 7.70 -13.49 -8.59
C SER A 645 9.00 -12.78 -8.94
N ASN A 646 9.71 -13.24 -9.98
CA ASN A 646 10.81 -12.53 -10.65
C ASN A 646 10.33 -11.26 -11.40
N GLY A 647 9.32 -10.57 -10.86
CA GLY A 647 8.58 -9.48 -11.50
C GLY A 647 8.46 -8.29 -10.56
N ILE A 648 8.73 -7.07 -11.04
CA ILE A 648 8.49 -5.83 -10.29
C ILE A 648 7.64 -4.85 -11.09
N SER A 649 6.88 -4.01 -10.39
CA SER A 649 6.12 -2.92 -11.02
C SER A 649 6.80 -1.57 -10.79
N ILE A 650 7.12 -0.89 -11.88
CA ILE A 650 7.56 0.51 -11.92
C ILE A 650 6.37 1.34 -12.41
N VAL A 651 5.91 2.29 -11.59
CA VAL A 651 4.70 3.06 -11.87
C VAL A 651 5.00 4.55 -11.85
N ALA A 652 4.58 5.23 -12.91
CA ALA A 652 4.69 6.68 -13.01
C ALA A 652 3.82 7.39 -11.95
N ALA A 653 4.36 8.41 -11.29
CA ALA A 653 3.69 9.08 -10.16
C ALA A 653 2.41 9.85 -10.55
N GLY A 654 2.29 10.31 -11.80
CA GLY A 654 1.23 11.21 -12.28
C GLY A 654 1.74 12.62 -12.58
N ASN A 655 0.92 13.42 -13.27
CA ASN A 655 1.28 14.75 -13.75
C ASN A 655 0.38 15.87 -13.18
N GLU A 656 -0.12 15.71 -11.95
CA GLU A 656 -1.18 16.55 -11.38
C GLU A 656 -0.67 17.58 -10.36
N GLY A 657 0.64 17.63 -10.09
CA GLY A 657 1.23 18.39 -8.98
C GLY A 657 1.06 19.92 -9.01
N ASN A 658 0.74 20.49 -10.17
CA ASN A 658 0.45 21.93 -10.34
C ASN A 658 -0.88 22.19 -11.05
N THR A 659 -1.76 21.19 -11.13
CA THR A 659 -2.97 21.26 -11.94
C THR A 659 -4.20 21.72 -11.18
N GLN A 660 -4.10 21.93 -9.87
CA GLN A 660 -5.20 22.40 -9.00
C GLN A 660 -6.43 21.46 -9.02
N THR A 661 -6.20 20.17 -9.28
CA THR A 661 -7.20 19.10 -9.30
C THR A 661 -7.35 18.40 -7.94
N HIS A 662 -6.67 18.91 -6.91
CA HIS A 662 -6.73 18.37 -5.55
C HIS A 662 -6.72 19.47 -4.48
N ILE A 663 -7.45 19.23 -3.40
CA ILE A 663 -7.42 20.01 -2.16
C ILE A 663 -7.47 19.06 -0.95
N SER A 664 -6.73 19.41 0.09
CA SER A 664 -6.72 18.71 1.38
C SER A 664 -6.95 19.72 2.50
N GLY A 665 -7.65 19.32 3.55
CA GLY A 665 -7.95 20.18 4.68
C GLY A 665 -8.35 19.40 5.92
N HIS A 666 -8.75 20.13 6.96
CA HIS A 666 -9.04 19.57 8.27
C HIS A 666 -10.36 20.11 8.83
N ILE A 667 -11.21 19.24 9.35
CA ILE A 667 -12.38 19.59 10.15
C ILE A 667 -12.01 19.29 11.61
N ASN A 668 -12.06 20.26 12.50
CA ASN A 668 -11.52 20.14 13.85
C ASN A 668 -12.49 19.49 14.84
N ARG A 669 -13.81 19.57 14.58
CA ARG A 669 -14.84 18.99 15.45
C ARG A 669 -16.12 18.64 14.71
N SER A 670 -16.93 17.75 15.30
CA SER A 670 -18.28 17.52 14.81
C SER A 670 -19.13 18.80 14.85
N GLY A 671 -19.96 19.01 13.82
CA GLY A 671 -20.78 20.20 13.60
C GLY A 671 -20.03 21.40 13.00
N GLU A 672 -18.70 21.31 12.81
CA GLU A 672 -17.96 22.33 12.06
C GLU A 672 -18.27 22.21 10.56
N ILE A 673 -18.43 23.36 9.91
CA ILE A 673 -18.74 23.47 8.50
C ILE A 673 -17.54 24.07 7.76
N VAL A 674 -17.15 23.42 6.67
CA VAL A 674 -16.08 23.87 5.77
C VAL A 674 -16.63 23.90 4.35
N ASP A 675 -16.54 25.05 3.66
CA ASP A 675 -16.91 25.18 2.26
C ASP A 675 -15.66 25.07 1.39
N VAL A 676 -15.66 24.15 0.42
CA VAL A 676 -14.63 23.99 -0.61
C VAL A 676 -15.17 24.53 -1.93
N GLU A 677 -14.46 25.48 -2.54
CA GLU A 677 -14.90 26.15 -3.78
C GLU A 677 -14.23 25.57 -5.03
N ILE A 678 -15.05 25.30 -6.05
CA ILE A 678 -14.64 24.82 -7.36
C ILE A 678 -15.03 25.87 -8.39
N GLU A 679 -14.05 26.32 -9.17
CA GLU A 679 -14.26 27.24 -10.28
C GLU A 679 -14.43 26.43 -11.58
N ILE A 680 -15.56 26.62 -12.26
CA ILE A 680 -15.82 26.09 -13.62
C ILE A 680 -15.90 27.28 -14.57
N VAL A 681 -14.98 27.37 -15.53
CA VAL A 681 -14.92 28.50 -16.49
C VAL A 681 -15.76 28.19 -17.73
N GLU A 682 -15.76 26.93 -18.16
CA GLU A 682 -16.52 26.41 -19.29
C GLU A 682 -17.40 25.25 -18.81
N ASP A 683 -18.65 25.18 -19.29
CA ASP A 683 -19.61 24.15 -18.89
C ASP A 683 -19.01 22.74 -19.04
N GLU A 684 -19.08 21.94 -17.98
CA GLU A 684 -18.63 20.55 -17.98
C GLU A 684 -19.79 19.62 -18.32
N LYS A 685 -19.62 18.75 -19.33
CA LYS A 685 -20.65 17.77 -19.69
C LYS A 685 -20.90 16.79 -18.54
N ASN A 686 -19.83 16.34 -17.89
CA ASN A 686 -19.87 15.42 -16.77
C ASN A 686 -18.66 15.65 -15.87
N LEU A 687 -18.88 16.12 -14.64
CA LEU A 687 -17.85 16.35 -13.64
C LEU A 687 -18.01 15.35 -12.49
N ILE A 688 -16.96 14.59 -12.19
CA ILE A 688 -16.93 13.64 -11.08
C ILE A 688 -15.93 14.13 -10.05
N MET A 689 -16.28 14.06 -8.77
CA MET A 689 -15.40 14.39 -7.65
C MET A 689 -15.42 13.24 -6.64
N GLU A 690 -14.26 12.95 -6.05
CA GLU A 690 -14.15 12.02 -4.92
C GLU A 690 -13.70 12.75 -3.67
N ILE A 691 -14.45 12.57 -2.58
CA ILE A 691 -14.14 13.05 -1.25
C ILE A 691 -13.75 11.84 -0.41
N TRP A 692 -12.60 11.90 0.23
CA TRP A 692 -12.07 10.86 1.09
C TRP A 692 -11.81 11.41 2.49
N MET A 693 -12.40 10.76 3.49
CA MET A 693 -12.14 11.07 4.89
C MET A 693 -11.13 10.10 5.49
N SER A 694 -10.30 10.58 6.41
CA SER A 694 -9.53 9.69 7.28
C SER A 694 -10.47 8.83 8.11
N ARG A 695 -10.17 7.55 8.26
CA ARG A 695 -11.02 6.66 9.07
C ARG A 695 -10.86 6.98 10.57
N PRO A 696 -11.95 6.94 11.37
CA PRO A 696 -13.33 6.63 11.02
C PRO A 696 -14.20 7.89 10.84
N ASP A 697 -13.61 9.02 10.43
CA ASP A 697 -14.28 10.31 10.27
C ASP A 697 -15.36 10.29 9.20
N ARG A 698 -16.31 11.20 9.34
CA ARG A 698 -17.52 11.27 8.54
C ARG A 698 -18.00 12.69 8.36
N ILE A 699 -18.56 12.97 7.18
CA ILE A 699 -19.14 14.26 6.86
C ILE A 699 -20.55 14.14 6.28
N ASN A 700 -21.41 15.11 6.56
CA ASN A 700 -22.55 15.40 5.69
C ASN A 700 -22.06 16.32 4.57
N LEU A 701 -22.48 16.05 3.33
CA LEU A 701 -22.08 16.85 2.18
C LEU A 701 -23.30 17.51 1.53
N ILE A 702 -23.20 18.82 1.29
CA ILE A 702 -24.13 19.61 0.49
C ILE A 702 -23.37 20.17 -0.70
N VAL A 703 -23.92 20.01 -1.90
CA VAL A 703 -23.43 20.67 -3.11
C VAL A 703 -24.25 21.92 -3.34
N ILE A 704 -23.58 23.05 -3.54
CA ILE A 704 -24.22 24.35 -3.78
C ILE A 704 -23.88 24.81 -5.20
N SER A 705 -24.90 25.13 -5.99
CA SER A 705 -24.76 25.63 -7.35
C SER A 705 -24.29 27.10 -7.39
N PRO A 706 -23.84 27.61 -8.55
CA PRO A 706 -23.43 29.01 -8.69
C PRO A 706 -24.53 30.03 -8.38
N SER A 707 -25.81 29.68 -8.62
CA SER A 707 -26.96 30.51 -8.23
C SER A 707 -27.34 30.41 -6.75
N GLY A 708 -26.74 29.46 -6.02
CA GLY A 708 -26.98 29.25 -4.59
C GLY A 708 -28.01 28.17 -4.28
N GLU A 709 -28.49 27.40 -5.26
CA GLU A 709 -29.33 26.24 -4.99
C GLU A 709 -28.52 25.16 -4.26
N GLU A 710 -29.12 24.53 -3.24
CA GLU A 710 -28.47 23.48 -2.45
C GLU A 710 -29.03 22.09 -2.82
N SER A 711 -28.15 21.10 -2.88
CA SER A 711 -28.57 19.71 -3.03
C SER A 711 -29.37 19.25 -1.82
N LYS A 712 -30.19 18.21 -2.00
CA LYS A 712 -30.82 17.53 -0.85
C LYS A 712 -29.76 16.95 0.08
N ILE A 713 -30.11 16.86 1.35
CA ILE A 713 -29.35 16.12 2.37
C ILE A 713 -30.10 14.81 2.62
N VAL A 714 -29.36 13.74 2.83
CA VAL A 714 -29.90 12.47 3.32
C VAL A 714 -29.05 12.05 4.52
N ASP A 715 -29.69 11.44 5.52
CA ASP A 715 -28.98 10.75 6.60
C ASP A 715 -28.06 9.72 5.94
N LEU A 716 -26.74 9.92 6.00
CA LEU A 716 -25.80 9.09 5.23
C LEU A 716 -26.04 7.59 5.52
N SER A 717 -25.86 6.67 4.59
CA SER A 717 -25.69 5.25 4.95
C SER A 717 -24.86 4.56 3.89
N ASN A 718 -24.59 3.27 4.07
CA ASN A 718 -23.70 2.55 3.17
C ASN A 718 -24.36 2.39 1.79
N TYR A 719 -23.76 2.96 0.75
CA TYR A 719 -24.27 3.02 -0.63
C TYR A 719 -25.57 3.81 -0.81
N ASP A 720 -25.78 4.85 0.00
CA ASP A 720 -26.90 5.76 -0.25
C ASP A 720 -26.62 6.69 -1.43
N GLU A 721 -27.69 6.97 -2.15
CA GLU A 721 -27.70 7.83 -3.32
C GLU A 721 -28.63 9.03 -3.09
N VAL A 722 -28.10 10.23 -3.32
CA VAL A 722 -28.87 11.46 -3.38
C VAL A 722 -28.80 12.00 -4.80
N LYS A 723 -29.95 12.13 -5.46
CA LYS A 723 -30.02 12.69 -6.80
C LYS A 723 -31.04 13.80 -6.90
N GLY A 724 -30.79 14.73 -7.80
CA GLY A 724 -31.69 15.83 -8.08
C GLY A 724 -31.21 16.66 -9.26
N ILE A 725 -31.86 17.80 -9.44
CA ILE A 725 -31.55 18.77 -10.48
C ILE A 725 -31.47 20.13 -9.79
N PHE A 726 -30.46 20.92 -10.16
CA PHE A 726 -30.42 22.35 -9.90
C PHE A 726 -31.18 23.03 -11.04
N ASP A 727 -32.33 23.64 -10.73
CA ASP A 727 -33.31 24.06 -11.72
C ASP A 727 -32.80 25.22 -12.58
N LEU A 728 -32.10 26.19 -11.99
CA LEU A 728 -31.55 27.36 -12.69
C LEU A 728 -30.40 26.98 -13.63
N GLU A 729 -29.49 26.12 -13.19
CA GLU A 729 -28.39 25.63 -14.03
C GLU A 729 -28.81 24.51 -14.99
N ASN A 730 -29.96 23.88 -14.76
CA ASN A 730 -30.34 22.60 -15.38
C ASN A 730 -29.20 21.57 -15.30
N THR A 731 -28.54 21.52 -14.14
CA THR A 731 -27.45 20.59 -13.82
C THR A 731 -28.01 19.46 -12.98
N GLN A 732 -27.85 18.21 -13.42
CA GLN A 732 -28.23 17.06 -12.62
C GLN A 732 -27.11 16.71 -11.65
N TYR A 733 -27.43 16.42 -10.41
CA TYR A 733 -26.45 15.96 -9.42
C TYR A 733 -26.77 14.56 -8.94
N LEU A 734 -25.71 13.84 -8.59
CA LEU A 734 -25.73 12.51 -8.02
C LEU A 734 -24.62 12.45 -6.96
N ILE A 735 -24.98 12.22 -5.70
CA ILE A 735 -24.07 12.06 -4.58
C ILE A 735 -24.20 10.63 -4.08
N ARG A 736 -23.10 9.88 -4.06
CA ARG A 736 -23.06 8.49 -3.56
C ARG A 736 -22.15 8.42 -2.35
N TYR A 737 -22.68 7.93 -1.25
CA TYR A 737 -21.93 7.74 -0.01
C TYR A 737 -21.56 6.27 0.17
N SER A 738 -20.28 5.99 0.41
CA SER A 738 -19.79 4.66 0.76
C SER A 738 -19.07 4.75 2.10
N TYR A 739 -19.76 4.36 3.17
CA TYR A 739 -19.17 4.28 4.50
C TYR A 739 -19.67 3.07 5.31
N PRO A 740 -18.74 2.36 5.98
CA PRO A 740 -17.30 2.34 5.70
C PRO A 740 -17.02 1.54 4.42
N THR A 741 -16.02 1.95 3.63
CA THR A 741 -15.55 1.14 2.49
C THR A 741 -15.07 -0.25 2.96
N SER A 742 -15.28 -1.29 2.15
CA SER A 742 -14.89 -2.66 2.51
C SER A 742 -13.37 -2.88 2.56
N TYR A 743 -12.58 -2.08 1.83
CA TYR A 743 -11.13 -2.22 1.71
C TYR A 743 -10.32 -1.32 2.64
N SER A 744 -10.74 -0.07 2.89
CA SER A 744 -9.99 0.87 3.75
C SER A 744 -10.72 1.22 5.05
N GLY A 745 -12.04 1.06 5.09
CA GLY A 745 -12.88 1.47 6.21
C GLY A 745 -13.12 2.98 6.29
N GLN A 746 -12.65 3.74 5.29
CA GLN A 746 -12.84 5.19 5.18
C GLN A 746 -14.24 5.54 4.70
N GLU A 747 -14.65 6.79 4.89
CA GLU A 747 -15.75 7.37 4.11
C GLU A 747 -15.22 7.76 2.73
N HIS A 748 -15.90 7.27 1.70
CA HIS A 748 -15.69 7.67 0.32
C HIS A 748 -17.02 8.20 -0.22
N THR A 749 -17.02 9.46 -0.65
CA THR A 749 -18.19 10.11 -1.22
C THR A 749 -17.87 10.53 -2.65
N THR A 750 -18.70 10.11 -3.60
CA THR A 750 -18.57 10.52 -5.00
C THR A 750 -19.67 11.51 -5.34
N VAL A 751 -19.32 12.66 -5.90
CA VAL A 751 -20.26 13.63 -6.47
C VAL A 751 -20.13 13.62 -7.98
N THR A 752 -21.24 13.44 -8.69
CA THR A 752 -21.32 13.54 -10.15
C THR A 752 -22.27 14.66 -10.52
N LEU A 753 -21.80 15.61 -11.33
CA LEU A 753 -22.60 16.69 -11.91
C LEU A 753 -22.68 16.48 -13.43
N LYS A 754 -23.89 16.34 -13.98
CA LYS A 754 -24.12 16.27 -15.43
C LYS A 754 -24.60 17.63 -15.93
N ASN A 755 -23.99 18.10 -17.01
CA ASN A 755 -24.22 19.44 -17.58
C ASN A 755 -23.93 20.56 -16.55
N ALA A 756 -22.81 20.44 -15.83
CA ALA A 756 -22.41 21.40 -14.80
C ALA A 756 -22.06 22.75 -15.43
N LYS A 757 -22.78 23.80 -15.04
CA LYS A 757 -22.62 25.13 -15.61
C LYS A 757 -21.40 25.87 -15.08
N LYS A 758 -20.86 26.76 -15.91
CA LYS A 758 -19.81 27.70 -15.49
C LYS A 758 -20.24 28.51 -14.26
N GLY A 759 -19.29 28.77 -13.37
CA GLY A 759 -19.52 29.47 -12.11
C GLY A 759 -18.71 28.86 -10.97
N ILE A 760 -18.95 29.36 -9.76
CA ILE A 760 -18.34 28.84 -8.54
C ILE A 760 -19.32 27.87 -7.89
N TRP A 761 -18.94 26.60 -7.86
CA TRP A 761 -19.64 25.55 -7.13
C TRP A 761 -19.03 25.41 -5.75
N LYS A 762 -19.84 25.02 -4.75
CA LYS A 762 -19.33 24.74 -3.40
C LYS A 762 -19.66 23.33 -2.95
N LEU A 763 -18.69 22.68 -2.31
CA LEU A 763 -18.87 21.48 -1.52
C LEU A 763 -18.85 21.91 -0.05
N ARG A 764 -20.00 21.95 0.59
CA ARG A 764 -20.14 22.24 2.01
C ARG A 764 -20.05 20.95 2.80
N LEU A 765 -18.94 20.78 3.53
CA LEU A 765 -18.66 19.63 4.38
C LEU A 765 -19.05 20.00 5.82
N GLU A 766 -19.97 19.25 6.42
CA GLU A 766 -20.30 19.36 7.84
C GLU A 766 -19.77 18.12 8.58
N GLY A 767 -18.95 18.30 9.61
CA GLY A 767 -18.41 17.20 10.39
C GLY A 767 -19.51 16.41 11.11
N ALA A 768 -19.92 15.25 10.58
CA ALA A 768 -20.91 14.40 11.24
C ALA A 768 -20.28 13.64 12.43
N TYR A 769 -19.04 13.20 12.23
CA TYR A 769 -18.25 12.56 13.27
C TYR A 769 -16.77 12.77 12.95
N ILE A 770 -16.03 13.43 13.84
CA ILE A 770 -14.65 13.83 13.60
C ILE A 770 -13.74 13.28 14.70
N SER A 771 -12.71 12.55 14.27
CA SER A 771 -11.60 12.07 15.09
C SER A 771 -10.30 12.73 14.65
N SER A 772 -9.75 12.41 13.46
CA SER A 772 -8.61 13.19 12.95
C SER A 772 -9.14 14.47 12.32
N GLY A 773 -10.02 14.36 11.32
CA GLY A 773 -10.60 15.49 10.60
C GLY A 773 -10.00 15.73 9.22
N LEU A 774 -8.95 14.99 8.87
CA LEU A 774 -8.25 15.12 7.59
C LEU A 774 -9.12 14.60 6.44
N TYR A 775 -9.37 15.46 5.46
CA TYR A 775 -10.08 15.15 4.23
C TYR A 775 -9.22 15.45 2.99
N ASN A 776 -9.45 14.72 1.91
CA ASN A 776 -8.86 14.99 0.60
C ASN A 776 -9.97 14.93 -0.46
N ILE A 777 -9.99 15.91 -1.37
CA ILE A 777 -10.97 16.00 -2.45
C ILE A 777 -10.24 16.08 -3.79
N TYR A 778 -10.68 15.22 -4.72
CA TYR A 778 -10.08 15.07 -6.02
C TYR A 778 -11.08 15.40 -7.13
N LEU A 779 -10.62 16.21 -8.08
CA LEU A 779 -11.15 16.24 -9.43
C LEU A 779 -10.44 15.16 -10.26
N PRO A 780 -11.01 14.74 -11.41
CA PRO A 780 -10.33 13.85 -12.34
C PRO A 780 -9.04 14.51 -12.84
N ASN A 781 -8.15 13.72 -13.45
CA ASN A 781 -6.92 14.29 -14.04
C ASN A 781 -7.26 15.46 -14.97
N ARG A 782 -6.40 16.47 -14.99
CA ARG A 782 -6.59 17.70 -15.79
C ARG A 782 -6.97 17.44 -17.25
N VAL A 783 -6.48 16.35 -17.84
CA VAL A 783 -6.78 15.97 -19.24
C VAL A 783 -8.26 15.64 -19.49
N PHE A 784 -9.02 15.28 -18.45
CA PHE A 784 -10.45 14.98 -18.54
C PHE A 784 -11.35 16.19 -18.26
N LEU A 785 -10.76 17.35 -17.96
CA LEU A 785 -11.46 18.56 -17.59
C LEU A 785 -11.34 19.62 -18.67
N ASN A 786 -12.37 20.45 -18.82
CA ASN A 786 -12.29 21.63 -19.67
C ASN A 786 -11.28 22.64 -19.08
N PRO A 787 -10.68 23.50 -19.93
CA PRO A 787 -9.79 24.55 -19.48
C PRO A 787 -10.45 25.44 -18.41
N GLY A 788 -9.75 25.64 -17.30
CA GLY A 788 -10.21 26.51 -16.21
C GLY A 788 -10.97 25.81 -15.08
N THR A 789 -11.48 24.58 -15.25
CA THR A 789 -12.11 23.82 -14.16
C THR A 789 -11.08 23.45 -13.09
N LYS A 790 -11.19 23.95 -11.86
CA LYS A 790 -10.17 23.75 -10.80
C LYS A 790 -10.73 24.01 -9.41
N PHE A 791 -10.03 23.55 -8.37
CA PHE A 791 -10.24 24.12 -7.05
C PHE A 791 -9.67 25.54 -6.98
N LYS A 792 -10.40 26.43 -6.30
CA LYS A 792 -9.98 27.81 -6.11
C LYS A 792 -8.80 27.90 -5.14
N GLU A 793 -8.82 27.07 -4.10
CA GLU A 793 -7.69 26.77 -3.23
C GLU A 793 -7.25 25.33 -3.50
N SER A 794 -5.95 25.08 -3.65
CA SER A 794 -5.45 23.75 -4.00
C SER A 794 -4.27 23.35 -3.13
N ASN A 795 -4.11 22.06 -2.91
CA ASN A 795 -2.94 21.50 -2.23
C ASN A 795 -2.11 20.66 -3.22
N PRO A 796 -0.82 20.99 -3.45
CA PRO A 796 0.03 20.24 -4.37
C PRO A 796 0.51 18.89 -3.83
N ALA A 797 0.37 18.62 -2.52
CA ALA A 797 0.60 17.31 -1.91
C ALA A 797 -0.57 16.35 -2.18
N TYR A 798 -0.38 15.05 -1.91
CA TYR A 798 -1.39 13.99 -2.11
C TYR A 798 -1.89 13.82 -3.55
N THR A 799 -1.09 14.21 -4.54
CA THR A 799 -1.45 14.18 -5.98
C THR A 799 -1.00 12.91 -6.70
N ILE A 800 -0.37 11.96 -6.00
CA ILE A 800 0.05 10.68 -6.58
C ILE A 800 -1.16 9.93 -7.16
N ASN A 801 -1.07 9.53 -8.42
CA ASN A 801 -2.15 8.85 -9.11
C ASN A 801 -2.37 7.41 -8.61
N TYR A 802 -3.59 6.90 -8.86
CA TYR A 802 -3.98 5.50 -8.66
C TYR A 802 -2.97 4.52 -9.28
N LEU A 803 -2.85 3.36 -8.64
CA LEU A 803 -1.72 2.41 -8.67
C LEU A 803 -0.42 2.91 -8.04
N ALA A 804 0.05 4.11 -8.39
CA ALA A 804 1.29 4.67 -7.84
C ALA A 804 1.19 4.99 -6.33
N VAL A 805 -0.04 5.12 -5.81
CA VAL A 805 -0.33 5.24 -4.36
C VAL A 805 -0.05 3.96 -3.57
N ARG A 806 0.07 2.78 -4.21
CA ARG A 806 0.23 1.50 -3.50
C ARG A 806 1.65 1.28 -2.98
N ASP A 807 1.77 0.50 -1.91
CA ASP A 807 3.05 0.19 -1.27
C ASP A 807 3.81 -0.97 -1.91
N ASP A 808 3.17 -1.73 -2.80
CA ASP A 808 3.74 -2.87 -3.51
C ASP A 808 4.35 -2.51 -4.87
N VAL A 809 4.43 -1.21 -5.22
CA VAL A 809 5.03 -0.71 -6.47
C VAL A 809 6.15 0.32 -6.21
N ILE A 810 7.11 0.45 -7.13
CA ILE A 810 8.10 1.53 -7.09
C ILE A 810 7.54 2.72 -7.87
N THR A 811 7.33 3.84 -7.20
CA THR A 811 6.72 5.05 -7.74
C THR A 811 7.79 6.04 -8.18
N ILE A 812 7.72 6.47 -9.44
CA ILE A 812 8.74 7.34 -10.05
C ILE A 812 8.15 8.71 -10.37
N GLY A 813 8.70 9.75 -9.75
CA GLY A 813 8.39 11.15 -10.08
C GLY A 813 9.30 11.71 -11.19
N THR A 814 9.05 12.95 -11.59
CA THR A 814 9.68 13.54 -12.79
C THR A 814 10.69 14.62 -12.44
N TYR A 815 11.89 14.48 -13.00
CA TYR A 815 12.99 15.42 -12.92
C TYR A 815 13.28 16.02 -14.29
N ASP A 816 13.64 17.30 -14.31
CA ASP A 816 14.12 18.00 -15.50
C ASP A 816 15.64 18.06 -15.47
N SER A 817 16.29 17.27 -16.33
CA SER A 817 17.74 17.20 -16.40
C SER A 817 18.39 18.45 -16.99
N THR A 818 17.65 19.27 -17.76
CA THR A 818 18.19 20.44 -18.44
C THR A 818 18.50 21.57 -17.47
N ASN A 819 17.62 21.80 -16.49
CA ASN A 819 17.75 22.84 -15.46
C ASN A 819 18.03 22.27 -14.06
N LYS A 820 18.16 20.95 -13.94
CA LYS A 820 18.45 20.22 -12.71
C LYS A 820 17.44 20.44 -11.58
N SER A 821 16.15 20.53 -11.92
CA SER A 821 15.07 20.77 -10.96
C SER A 821 13.93 19.75 -11.08
N ILE A 822 13.04 19.73 -10.09
CA ILE A 822 11.83 18.90 -10.15
C ILE A 822 10.84 19.53 -11.12
N TRP A 823 10.28 18.71 -12.01
CA TRP A 823 9.26 19.19 -12.95
C TRP A 823 8.01 19.63 -12.18
N PRO A 824 7.52 20.88 -12.34
CA PRO A 824 6.44 21.41 -11.50
C PRO A 824 5.16 20.58 -11.46
N ALA A 825 4.81 19.95 -12.59
CA ALA A 825 3.62 19.11 -12.71
C ALA A 825 3.82 17.68 -12.19
N SER A 826 5.04 17.27 -11.82
CA SER A 826 5.26 15.98 -11.18
C SER A 826 4.38 15.88 -9.93
N SER A 827 3.58 14.82 -9.86
CA SER A 827 2.74 14.56 -8.68
C SER A 827 3.60 14.32 -7.45
N ARG A 828 3.05 14.67 -6.28
CA ARG A 828 3.76 14.74 -5.01
C ARG A 828 3.01 13.97 -3.95
N GLY A 829 3.77 13.31 -3.09
CA GLY A 829 3.24 12.60 -1.95
C GLY A 829 2.87 13.52 -0.76
N PRO A 830 2.66 12.92 0.41
CA PRO A 830 2.53 11.47 0.61
C PRO A 830 1.27 10.94 -0.09
N ASN A 831 1.02 9.62 -0.10
CA ASN A 831 -0.30 9.14 -0.48
C ASN A 831 -1.33 9.49 0.62
N ILE A 832 -2.62 9.22 0.40
CA ILE A 832 -3.69 9.56 1.35
C ILE A 832 -3.63 8.79 2.69
N THR A 833 -2.74 7.81 2.80
CA THR A 833 -2.45 7.10 4.06
C THR A 833 -1.13 7.56 4.69
N ASP A 834 -0.68 8.77 4.36
CA ASP A 834 0.55 9.41 4.83
C ASP A 834 1.84 8.62 4.55
N THR A 835 1.83 7.74 3.55
CA THR A 835 3.01 6.99 3.15
C THR A 835 3.85 7.79 2.16
N MET A 836 5.16 7.85 2.39
CA MET A 836 6.09 8.64 1.58
C MET A 836 6.15 8.16 0.12
N LYS A 837 5.89 9.10 -0.80
CA LYS A 837 5.96 8.94 -2.26
C LYS A 837 6.41 10.27 -2.91
N PRO A 838 6.98 10.27 -4.13
CA PRO A 838 7.45 9.09 -4.88
C PRO A 838 8.63 8.40 -4.17
N ASP A 839 9.05 7.23 -4.66
CA ASP A 839 10.22 6.54 -4.12
C ASP A 839 11.51 7.28 -4.54
N VAL A 840 11.63 7.64 -5.81
CA VAL A 840 12.69 8.49 -6.39
C VAL A 840 12.13 9.30 -7.57
N VAL A 841 12.92 10.20 -8.14
CA VAL A 841 12.62 10.89 -9.40
C VAL A 841 13.60 10.52 -10.50
N ALA A 842 13.16 10.53 -11.75
CA ALA A 842 14.00 10.27 -12.92
C ALA A 842 13.74 11.28 -14.04
N PRO A 843 14.66 11.44 -15.02
CA PRO A 843 14.47 12.35 -16.15
C PRO A 843 13.18 12.04 -16.91
N GLY A 844 12.35 13.06 -17.12
CA GLY A 844 11.10 12.90 -17.86
C GLY A 844 10.60 14.17 -18.53
N VAL A 845 11.48 15.14 -18.80
CA VAL A 845 11.14 16.37 -19.52
C VAL A 845 11.85 16.40 -20.86
N ASN A 846 11.08 16.58 -21.94
CA ASN A 846 11.55 16.64 -23.33
C ASN A 846 12.41 15.44 -23.74
N ILE A 847 12.03 14.24 -23.32
CA ILE A 847 12.80 13.03 -23.61
C ILE A 847 12.58 12.62 -25.05
N ILE A 848 13.67 12.48 -25.82
CA ILE A 848 13.63 12.02 -27.21
C ILE A 848 13.39 10.51 -27.25
N ALA A 849 12.43 10.06 -28.05
CA ALA A 849 12.12 8.65 -28.22
C ALA A 849 11.54 8.32 -29.62
N PRO A 850 11.62 7.04 -30.06
CA PRO A 850 10.92 6.52 -31.23
C PRO A 850 9.44 6.91 -31.25
N TYR A 851 8.97 7.43 -32.38
CA TYR A 851 7.58 7.77 -32.64
C TYR A 851 7.12 7.05 -33.93
N PRO A 852 5.82 6.73 -34.09
CA PRO A 852 5.37 5.92 -35.22
C PRO A 852 5.89 6.36 -36.59
N LYS A 853 6.01 5.38 -37.50
CA LYS A 853 6.49 5.54 -38.88
C LYS A 853 7.98 5.90 -38.98
N ASN A 854 8.81 5.26 -38.17
CA ASN A 854 10.27 5.45 -38.16
C ASN A 854 10.70 6.92 -37.91
N THR A 855 9.96 7.63 -37.06
CA THR A 855 10.25 9.02 -36.69
C THR A 855 10.67 9.14 -35.22
N TYR A 856 11.03 10.34 -34.78
CA TYR A 856 11.34 10.63 -33.38
C TYR A 856 10.56 11.87 -32.92
N ALA A 857 10.19 11.88 -31.65
CA ALA A 857 9.49 12.98 -31.00
C ALA A 857 10.03 13.17 -29.58
N THR A 858 9.56 14.20 -28.88
CA THR A 858 9.81 14.39 -27.45
C THR A 858 8.58 14.10 -26.61
N VAL A 859 8.78 13.50 -25.43
CA VAL A 859 7.72 13.26 -24.44
C VAL A 859 8.11 13.87 -23.10
N THR A 860 7.14 14.54 -22.46
CA THR A 860 7.29 15.14 -21.14
C THR A 860 6.24 14.56 -20.20
N GLY A 861 6.67 13.98 -19.08
CA GLY A 861 5.81 13.48 -18.03
C GLY A 861 6.43 12.34 -17.23
N SER A 862 5.72 11.92 -16.18
CA SER A 862 6.14 10.82 -15.32
C SER A 862 6.17 9.47 -16.04
N SER A 863 5.48 9.30 -17.18
CA SER A 863 5.61 8.10 -18.01
C SER A 863 7.04 7.92 -18.54
N ALA A 864 7.67 9.00 -19.01
CA ALA A 864 9.04 8.99 -19.50
C ALA A 864 10.05 8.72 -18.37
N ALA A 865 9.81 9.27 -17.18
CA ALA A 865 10.60 8.99 -15.99
C ALA A 865 10.48 7.51 -15.55
N GLY A 866 9.26 6.97 -15.55
CA GLY A 866 9.01 5.54 -15.31
C GLY A 866 9.73 4.64 -16.32
N ALA A 867 9.77 5.03 -17.59
CA ALA A 867 10.48 4.28 -18.63
C ALA A 867 12.01 4.23 -18.39
N HIS A 868 12.62 5.35 -17.97
CA HIS A 868 14.04 5.37 -17.58
C HIS A 868 14.31 4.40 -16.42
N ALA A 869 13.49 4.48 -15.37
CA ALA A 869 13.61 3.61 -14.21
C ALA A 869 13.43 2.13 -14.58
N SER A 870 12.48 1.81 -15.46
CA SER A 870 12.25 0.45 -15.95
C SER A 870 13.46 -0.11 -16.70
N GLY A 871 14.07 0.69 -17.57
CA GLY A 871 15.31 0.32 -18.23
C GLY A 871 16.48 0.14 -17.27
N VAL A 872 16.64 1.04 -16.28
CA VAL A 872 17.68 0.92 -15.24
C VAL A 872 17.53 -0.38 -14.45
N VAL A 873 16.31 -0.75 -14.07
CA VAL A 873 16.10 -2.02 -13.35
C VAL A 873 16.31 -3.22 -14.27
N SER A 874 16.03 -3.12 -15.56
CA SER A 874 16.41 -4.17 -16.53
C SER A 874 17.93 -4.42 -16.55
N LEU A 875 18.76 -3.36 -16.54
CA LEU A 875 20.22 -3.49 -16.42
C LEU A 875 20.62 -4.16 -15.10
N PHE A 876 19.96 -3.77 -14.00
CA PHE A 876 20.17 -4.37 -12.69
C PHE A 876 19.78 -5.86 -12.67
N TYR A 877 18.70 -6.24 -13.34
CA TYR A 877 18.19 -7.61 -13.43
C TYR A 877 19.03 -8.50 -14.33
N GLN A 878 19.65 -7.95 -15.37
CA GLN A 878 20.67 -8.67 -16.13
C GLN A 878 21.74 -9.19 -15.17
N TYR A 879 22.37 -8.28 -14.41
CA TYR A 879 23.46 -8.65 -13.52
C TYR A 879 23.01 -9.54 -12.36
N THR A 880 21.90 -9.19 -11.70
CA THR A 880 21.50 -9.88 -10.47
C THR A 880 20.80 -11.21 -10.71
N ILE A 881 19.87 -11.28 -11.68
CA ILE A 881 19.02 -12.46 -11.88
C ILE A 881 19.41 -13.23 -13.15
N ALA A 882 19.58 -12.56 -14.30
CA ALA A 882 19.80 -13.26 -15.58
C ALA A 882 21.19 -13.90 -15.66
N GLU A 883 22.22 -13.20 -15.18
CA GLU A 883 23.61 -13.69 -15.06
C GLU A 883 23.85 -14.45 -13.74
N ASP A 884 22.83 -14.53 -12.87
CA ASP A 884 22.80 -15.28 -11.61
C ASP A 884 23.89 -14.88 -10.58
N PHE A 885 24.46 -13.67 -10.67
CA PHE A 885 25.45 -13.22 -9.68
C PHE A 885 24.83 -12.99 -8.29
N TYR A 886 23.58 -12.51 -8.23
CA TYR A 886 22.90 -12.15 -6.97
C TYR A 886 21.39 -12.35 -7.04
N ARG A 887 20.92 -13.55 -7.40
CA ARG A 887 19.50 -13.82 -7.62
C ARG A 887 18.60 -13.44 -6.43
N ASN A 888 19.10 -13.58 -5.21
CA ASN A 888 18.41 -13.20 -3.98
C ASN A 888 18.34 -11.67 -3.73
N LYS A 889 18.99 -10.84 -4.54
CA LYS A 889 18.97 -9.37 -4.48
C LYS A 889 17.96 -8.74 -5.44
N GLY A 890 17.33 -9.52 -6.31
CA GLY A 890 16.36 -9.06 -7.31
C GLY A 890 14.93 -8.79 -6.81
N PHE A 891 14.62 -8.99 -5.52
CA PHE A 891 13.27 -8.77 -5.00
C PHE A 891 12.89 -7.28 -4.96
N MET A 892 11.62 -6.99 -5.21
CA MET A 892 11.04 -5.64 -5.27
C MET A 892 11.55 -4.69 -4.18
N GLN A 893 11.44 -5.07 -2.89
CA GLN A 893 11.85 -4.17 -1.81
C GLN A 893 13.35 -3.95 -1.78
N LYS A 894 14.17 -4.95 -2.15
CA LYS A 894 15.63 -4.76 -2.27
C LYS A 894 15.97 -3.83 -3.42
N VAL A 895 15.32 -3.99 -4.58
CA VAL A 895 15.49 -3.06 -5.70
C VAL A 895 15.12 -1.63 -5.29
N ARG A 896 13.99 -1.44 -4.62
CA ARG A 896 13.58 -0.14 -4.05
C ARG A 896 14.65 0.41 -3.11
N THR A 897 15.15 -0.40 -2.18
CA THR A 897 16.26 -0.05 -1.28
C THR A 897 17.49 0.42 -2.05
N TYR A 898 17.99 -0.37 -3.00
CA TYR A 898 19.20 -0.01 -3.75
C TYR A 898 18.99 1.28 -4.54
N MET A 899 17.81 1.44 -5.14
CA MET A 899 17.43 2.63 -5.90
C MET A 899 17.38 3.88 -5.01
N GLN A 900 16.76 3.80 -3.84
CA GLN A 900 16.64 4.91 -2.90
C GLN A 900 17.97 5.23 -2.17
N GLY A 901 18.71 4.19 -1.77
CA GLY A 901 20.01 4.31 -1.11
C GLY A 901 21.09 4.88 -2.02
N GLY A 902 21.07 4.48 -3.29
CA GLY A 902 21.97 4.96 -4.34
C GLY A 902 21.54 6.25 -5.03
N ALA A 903 20.36 6.79 -4.71
CA ALA A 903 19.87 8.02 -5.35
C ALA A 903 20.80 9.21 -5.06
N THR A 904 21.00 10.06 -6.08
CA THR A 904 21.73 11.32 -5.93
C THR A 904 20.90 12.32 -5.13
N ARG A 905 21.48 12.87 -4.06
CA ARG A 905 20.84 13.85 -3.15
C ARG A 905 21.51 15.21 -3.26
N LEU A 906 20.70 16.25 -3.36
CA LEU A 906 21.17 17.64 -3.38
C LEU A 906 21.43 18.12 -1.95
N LYS A 907 22.63 18.65 -1.66
CA LYS A 907 23.05 19.06 -0.29
C LYS A 907 22.15 20.10 0.38
N SER A 908 21.41 20.89 -0.39
CA SER A 908 20.51 21.94 0.09
C SER A 908 19.07 21.47 0.32
N VAL A 909 18.78 20.18 0.12
CA VAL A 909 17.45 19.60 0.23
C VAL A 909 17.48 18.49 1.26
N GLU A 910 16.50 18.48 2.17
CA GLU A 910 16.31 17.38 3.13
C GLU A 910 15.65 16.19 2.44
N TYR A 911 16.16 14.99 2.72
CA TYR A 911 15.65 13.74 2.19
C TYR A 911 15.35 12.75 3.33
N PRO A 912 14.37 11.86 3.16
CA PRO A 912 13.43 11.83 2.03
C PRO A 912 12.38 12.97 2.13
N ASN A 913 11.77 13.35 1.01
CA ASN A 913 10.69 14.33 0.97
C ASN A 913 9.60 13.94 -0.03
N THR A 914 8.44 14.60 0.06
CA THR A 914 7.24 14.26 -0.72
C THR A 914 7.30 14.68 -2.20
N THR A 915 8.34 15.40 -2.61
CA THR A 915 8.48 15.92 -3.97
C THR A 915 9.47 15.11 -4.80
N SER A 916 10.59 14.75 -4.19
CA SER A 916 11.71 14.05 -4.84
C SER A 916 11.96 12.64 -4.30
N GLY A 917 11.18 12.20 -3.31
CA GLY A 917 11.38 10.91 -2.65
C GLY A 917 12.73 10.88 -1.95
N TYR A 918 13.54 9.87 -2.25
CA TYR A 918 14.90 9.70 -1.73
C TYR A 918 16.00 10.37 -2.58
N GLY A 919 15.64 10.97 -3.73
CA GLY A 919 16.60 11.63 -4.62
C GLY A 919 16.38 11.34 -6.09
N ILE A 920 17.35 11.74 -6.89
CA ILE A 920 17.39 11.51 -8.33
C ILE A 920 17.96 10.10 -8.59
N LEU A 921 17.30 9.33 -9.44
CA LEU A 921 17.73 7.99 -9.85
C LEU A 921 19.18 8.02 -10.35
N ASP A 922 20.03 7.18 -9.75
CA ASP A 922 21.41 6.98 -10.19
C ASP A 922 21.72 5.48 -10.17
N PHE A 923 21.89 4.91 -11.37
CA PHE A 923 22.18 3.49 -11.53
C PHE A 923 23.55 3.11 -10.98
N ARG A 924 24.54 4.00 -11.05
CA ARG A 924 25.86 3.73 -10.49
C ARG A 924 25.79 3.69 -8.98
N GLY A 925 25.14 4.68 -8.36
CA GLY A 925 24.89 4.67 -6.92
C GLY A 925 24.12 3.42 -6.49
N MET A 926 23.05 3.06 -7.23
CA MET A 926 22.28 1.84 -7.00
C MET A 926 23.16 0.56 -7.06
N PHE A 927 24.07 0.49 -8.02
CA PHE A 927 24.98 -0.64 -8.18
C PHE A 927 26.09 -0.66 -7.12
N GLU A 928 26.54 0.49 -6.63
CA GLU A 928 27.50 0.57 -5.53
C GLU A 928 26.90 0.04 -4.22
N GLN A 929 25.59 0.23 -4.00
CA GLN A 929 24.86 -0.36 -2.86
C GLN A 929 24.72 -1.90 -2.92
N LEU A 930 25.07 -2.55 -4.04
CA LEU A 930 25.13 -4.02 -4.11
C LEU A 930 26.36 -4.60 -3.41
N LYS A 931 27.46 -3.84 -3.32
CA LYS A 931 28.73 -4.25 -2.72
C LYS A 931 28.63 -4.27 -1.20
#